data_AF-A0A532UZJ0-F1
#
_entry.id   AF-A0A532UZJ0-F1
#
_cell.length_a   1.000
_cell.length_b   1.000
_cell.length_c   1.000
_cell.angle_alpha   90.00
_cell.angle_beta   90.00
_cell.angle_gamma   90.00
#
_symmetry.space_group_name_H-M   'P 1'
#
loop_
_entity.id
_entity.type
_entity.pdbx_description
1 polymer ?
#
loop_
_entity_poly.entity_id
_entity_poly.type
_entity_poly.pdbx_seq_one_letter_code
_entity_poly.pdbx_strand_id
1 'polypeptide(L)'
;MTSRWQHIRILTVVLLNVFIAFNLSSCVYFNTYYNAKKYFKEGEKDSENTTTGRPSTANYQKSIDSAARVIEYYPDSKYVDDAILLMGKSYYAIMTYPKARRKFDELLTNYPDSPLTYEARLYLGKTLIKMRRTDDGIALLNDLWLDEQTPIEVRQESRRTQADYFFDQESYYQALAEYDKLLGATKDKKERASILYQKGECHYELGEFQEAEQAYSQVSDEKPTRLRRFEANYKLALTLQQMGRLQDALKICNKLLKKDIYFSYYDRAYLAKAGVLNELGQTEEAIEIYKRILELYPRSETSAVASFRLGQIYMSMNDFTQAEEYLAKVSSEASDSEFVEEASETVIDLQYLTTLITGIDSLTADIDTLEYRLEWIAENSDSLSVDSSMVDSSAAVQLDTLKDAGVQQAGGDSPEQPGIPPKPGFQSSMPEGAMPPGYNPQYPGQFPQGKFGPGQTPGQQMPSPAFARELPTDSAEVYERIDLDRAELADYRFRLAEHLWTRFDDIDSANVIFNDIAGQHDYVDLRAKALLSLHYLQELASSDSAMSDSIPNILHEEYPAGEYDRWARNLLGLEPLPEPVDTVAEAYLNAENLWLEEESPSEAVDAYLLITEKWPDSDLAPQALYASAWIMENVMEDAEGAFASYDSLIAWYPESQYITMAKKKVAPPPVEIPDSLKVGEDTTGTVELADEFEPVPPGSGMPEIMGGERALSDAISQNRLYPPVALEASIAGEVILTFTVNSQGIPDYFEVLRETPDGFDFAENAIQVLQSVQFRPGYRDGQYIDSPMTQLVRFTP
;
A
#
# COMPACT_ATOMS: atom_id res chain seq x y z
N MET A 1 11.91 35.49 93.69
CA MET A 1 12.42 34.27 93.00
C MET A 1 11.40 33.61 92.06
N THR A 2 10.10 33.90 92.16
CA THR A 2 9.02 33.21 91.40
C THR A 2 8.87 33.62 89.93
N SER A 3 9.08 34.90 89.59
CA SER A 3 8.94 35.40 88.20
C SER A 3 9.97 34.82 87.22
N ARG A 4 11.24 34.62 87.65
CA ARG A 4 12.30 34.08 86.78
C ARG A 4 12.03 32.64 86.32
N TRP A 5 11.45 31.80 87.19
CA TRP A 5 11.12 30.41 86.85
C TRP A 5 9.88 30.27 85.94
N GLN A 6 8.93 31.20 86.04
CA GLN A 6 7.80 31.28 85.10
C GLN A 6 8.27 31.68 83.69
N HIS A 7 9.16 32.66 83.57
CA HIS A 7 9.71 33.03 82.27
C HIS A 7 10.55 31.92 81.64
N ILE A 8 11.35 31.19 82.43
CA ILE A 8 12.11 30.03 81.93
C ILE A 8 11.18 28.92 81.46
N ARG A 9 10.10 28.62 82.19
CA ARG A 9 9.11 27.60 81.80
C ARG A 9 8.35 27.97 80.53
N ILE A 10 7.90 29.23 80.40
CA ILE A 10 7.23 29.69 79.18
C ILE A 10 8.21 29.63 78.00
N LEU A 11 9.45 30.08 78.19
CA LEU A 11 10.48 30.02 77.15
C LEU A 11 10.81 28.56 76.74
N THR A 12 10.89 27.62 77.69
CA THR A 12 11.12 26.20 77.38
C THR A 12 9.93 25.57 76.66
N VAL A 13 8.69 25.89 77.04
CA VAL A 13 7.50 25.41 76.34
C VAL A 13 7.40 26.00 74.93
N VAL A 14 7.74 27.28 74.76
CA VAL A 14 7.81 27.91 73.42
C VAL A 14 8.91 27.28 72.58
N LEU A 15 10.12 27.11 73.11
CA LEU A 15 11.23 26.46 72.40
C LEU A 15 10.93 24.99 72.07
N LEU A 16 10.25 24.25 72.95
CA LEU A 16 9.82 22.88 72.70
C LEU A 16 8.74 22.81 71.61
N ASN A 17 7.77 23.71 71.62
CA ASN A 17 6.75 23.77 70.56
C ASN A 17 7.33 24.23 69.22
N VAL A 18 8.27 25.17 69.22
CA VAL A 18 9.03 25.55 68.02
C VAL A 18 9.85 24.36 67.51
N PHE A 19 10.52 23.62 68.40
CA PHE A 19 11.26 22.41 68.03
C PHE A 19 10.35 21.31 67.48
N ILE A 20 9.19 21.07 68.08
CA ILE A 20 8.20 20.09 67.60
C ILE A 20 7.61 20.52 66.25
N ALA A 21 7.26 21.80 66.08
CA ALA A 21 6.78 22.34 64.81
C ALA A 21 7.84 22.25 63.70
N PHE A 22 9.11 22.50 64.03
CA PHE A 22 10.24 22.39 63.11
C PHE A 22 10.54 20.94 62.70
N ASN A 23 10.37 19.97 63.62
CA ASN A 23 10.53 18.56 63.30
C ASN A 23 9.31 18.00 62.52
N LEU A 24 8.09 18.46 62.82
CA LEU A 24 6.88 18.03 62.10
C LEU A 24 6.85 18.54 60.66
N SER A 25 7.25 19.79 60.40
CA SER A 25 7.38 20.31 59.04
C SER A 25 8.43 19.56 58.23
N SER A 26 9.53 19.13 58.87
CA SER A 26 10.59 18.34 58.24
C SER A 26 10.15 16.97 57.71
N CYS A 27 9.19 16.33 58.37
CA CYS A 27 8.63 15.05 57.95
C CYS A 27 7.64 15.18 56.77
N VAL A 28 6.90 16.29 56.68
CA VAL A 28 5.82 16.43 55.69
C VAL A 28 6.34 16.73 54.29
N TYR A 29 7.34 17.61 54.13
CA TYR A 29 7.91 17.87 52.80
C TYR A 29 8.70 16.67 52.28
N PHE A 30 9.42 15.94 53.15
CA PHE A 30 10.13 14.72 52.78
C PHE A 30 9.16 13.64 52.27
N ASN A 31 8.03 13.44 52.96
CA ASN A 31 7.00 12.51 52.51
C ASN A 31 6.40 12.92 51.15
N THR A 32 6.26 14.23 50.90
CA THR A 32 5.70 14.74 49.64
C THR A 32 6.65 14.51 48.46
N TYR A 33 7.94 14.82 48.63
CA TYR A 33 8.96 14.51 47.62
C TYR A 33 9.13 12.99 47.42
N TYR A 34 9.13 12.21 48.50
CA TYR A 34 9.23 10.76 48.42
C TYR A 34 8.09 10.15 47.60
N ASN A 35 6.86 10.66 47.77
CA ASN A 35 5.73 10.26 46.95
C ASN A 35 5.95 10.60 45.48
N ALA A 36 6.45 11.80 45.17
CA ALA A 36 6.78 12.19 43.79
C ALA A 36 7.75 11.17 43.16
N LYS A 37 8.84 10.84 43.86
CA LYS A 37 9.86 9.89 43.41
C LYS A 37 9.32 8.47 43.27
N LYS A 38 8.46 8.04 44.20
CA LYS A 38 7.79 6.74 44.13
C LYS A 38 6.92 6.65 42.88
N TYR A 39 6.06 7.64 42.64
CA TYR A 39 5.18 7.65 41.47
C TYR A 39 5.95 7.71 40.16
N PHE A 40 7.08 8.43 40.12
CA PHE A 40 7.95 8.42 38.94
C PHE A 40 8.45 7.00 38.61
N LYS A 41 8.97 6.28 39.61
CA LYS A 41 9.44 4.89 39.43
C LYS A 41 8.32 3.92 39.04
N GLU A 42 7.12 4.14 39.58
CA GLU A 42 5.93 3.37 39.17
C GLU A 42 5.59 3.67 37.70
N GLY A 43 5.71 4.93 37.26
CA GLY A 43 5.57 5.31 35.86
C GLY A 43 6.62 4.66 34.94
N GLU A 44 7.89 4.62 35.35
CA GLU A 44 8.95 3.92 34.60
C GLU A 44 8.61 2.43 34.42
N LYS A 45 8.17 1.78 35.51
CA LYS A 45 7.78 0.38 35.49
C LYS A 45 6.53 0.14 34.62
N ASP A 46 5.55 1.03 34.64
CA ASP A 46 4.37 0.90 33.79
C ASP A 46 4.75 1.03 32.31
N SER A 47 5.62 1.98 31.96
CA SER A 47 6.16 2.15 30.61
C SER A 47 6.91 0.92 30.13
N GLU A 48 7.71 0.27 30.98
CA GLU A 48 8.40 -0.98 30.64
C GLU A 48 7.45 -2.16 30.37
N ASN A 49 6.23 -2.15 30.92
CA ASN A 49 5.26 -3.24 30.78
C ASN A 49 4.20 -2.99 29.70
N THR A 50 4.24 -1.84 29.01
CA THR A 50 3.22 -1.48 28.01
C THR A 50 3.71 -1.88 26.61
N THR A 51 3.04 -2.84 25.98
CA THR A 51 3.34 -3.33 24.62
C THR A 51 2.92 -2.36 23.51
N THR A 52 2.06 -1.37 23.81
CA THR A 52 1.40 -0.51 22.82
C THR A 52 2.15 0.79 22.50
N GLY A 53 3.39 0.96 22.99
CA GLY A 53 4.21 2.16 22.75
C GLY A 53 3.69 3.46 23.38
N ARG A 54 2.47 3.50 23.94
CA ARG A 54 1.92 4.67 24.63
C ARG A 54 2.36 4.69 26.11
N PRO A 55 3.00 5.77 26.61
CA PRO A 55 3.42 5.84 28.00
C PRO A 55 2.22 5.84 28.97
N SER A 56 2.33 5.09 30.06
CA SER A 56 1.37 5.17 31.18
C SER A 56 1.45 6.56 31.83
N THR A 57 0.49 7.43 31.52
CA THR A 57 0.53 8.84 31.93
C THR A 57 0.16 9.07 33.40
N ALA A 58 -0.63 8.16 34.00
CA ALA A 58 -1.25 8.38 35.30
C ALA A 58 -0.24 8.52 36.45
N ASN A 59 0.78 7.67 36.49
CA ASN A 59 1.77 7.71 37.57
C ASN A 59 2.80 8.84 37.38
N TYR A 60 3.16 9.18 36.14
CA TYR A 60 3.92 10.40 35.88
C TYR A 60 3.15 11.67 36.27
N GLN A 61 1.83 11.73 36.05
CA GLN A 61 1.02 12.86 36.48
C GLN A 61 0.99 12.99 38.01
N LYS A 62 0.82 11.89 38.75
CA LYS A 62 0.93 11.92 40.23
C LYS A 62 2.32 12.36 40.70
N SER A 63 3.37 12.00 39.96
CA SER A 63 4.74 12.47 40.23
C SER A 63 4.83 13.98 40.07
N ILE A 64 4.32 14.52 38.96
CA ILE A 64 4.24 15.96 38.67
C ILE A 64 3.49 16.70 39.77
N ASP A 65 2.28 16.25 40.13
CA ASP A 65 1.46 16.91 41.15
C ASP A 65 2.12 16.89 42.54
N SER A 66 2.85 15.82 42.84
CA SER A 66 3.59 15.71 44.10
C SER A 66 4.85 16.57 44.11
N ALA A 67 5.58 16.64 42.99
CA ALA A 67 6.73 17.53 42.84
C ALA A 67 6.32 19.00 42.89
N ALA A 68 5.22 19.38 42.23
CA ALA A 68 4.67 20.73 42.27
C ALA A 68 4.34 21.19 43.70
N ARG A 69 3.77 20.30 44.53
CA ARG A 69 3.52 20.60 45.95
C ARG A 69 4.79 20.83 46.76
N VAL A 70 5.91 20.21 46.41
CA VAL A 70 7.20 20.50 47.05
C VAL A 70 7.61 21.93 46.76
N ILE A 71 7.50 22.34 45.49
CA ILE A 71 7.90 23.68 45.02
C ILE A 71 6.97 24.77 45.59
N GLU A 72 5.65 24.55 45.59
CA GLU A 72 4.66 25.54 46.01
C GLU A 72 4.61 25.75 47.52
N TYR A 73 4.54 24.65 48.30
CA TYR A 73 4.32 24.73 49.75
C TYR A 73 5.61 24.70 50.56
N TYR A 74 6.73 24.27 49.98
CA TYR A 74 8.01 24.14 50.67
C TYR A 74 9.18 24.71 49.86
N PRO A 75 9.12 25.98 49.41
CA PRO A 75 10.13 26.58 48.52
C PRO A 75 11.54 26.69 49.12
N ASP A 76 11.68 26.66 50.45
CA ASP A 76 12.99 26.65 51.14
C ASP A 76 13.54 25.23 51.40
N SER A 77 12.85 24.19 50.91
CA SER A 77 13.26 22.80 51.09
C SER A 77 14.50 22.46 50.28
N LYS A 78 15.38 21.62 50.83
CA LYS A 78 16.55 21.09 50.12
C LYS A 78 16.24 20.14 48.95
N TYR A 79 14.95 19.88 48.68
CA TYR A 79 14.48 18.98 47.62
C TYR A 79 13.77 19.74 46.49
N VAL A 80 13.84 21.07 46.46
CA VAL A 80 13.15 21.86 45.43
C VAL A 80 13.78 21.60 44.06
N ASP A 81 15.11 21.60 43.97
CA ASP A 81 15.83 21.24 42.74
C ASP A 81 15.60 19.78 42.34
N ASP A 82 15.60 18.84 43.31
CA ASP A 82 15.19 17.45 43.08
C ASP A 82 13.77 17.34 42.49
N ALA A 83 12.81 18.10 43.04
CA ALA A 83 11.42 18.10 42.59
C ALA A 83 11.29 18.70 41.18
N ILE A 84 12.01 19.78 40.87
CA ILE A 84 12.05 20.39 39.55
C ILE A 84 12.58 19.39 38.51
N LEU A 85 13.72 18.74 38.81
CA LEU A 85 14.30 17.72 37.92
C LEU A 85 13.31 16.60 37.66
N LEU A 86 12.70 16.05 38.72
CA LEU A 86 11.76 14.95 38.63
C LEU A 86 10.52 15.34 37.82
N MET A 87 10.04 16.56 37.97
CA MET A 87 8.91 17.10 37.20
C MET A 87 9.28 17.25 35.72
N GLY A 88 10.48 17.73 35.41
CA GLY A 88 11.01 17.77 34.04
C GLY A 88 11.09 16.37 33.40
N LYS A 89 11.66 15.39 34.11
CA LYS A 89 11.74 13.98 33.66
C LYS A 89 10.36 13.37 33.44
N SER A 90 9.41 13.66 34.32
CA SER A 90 8.03 13.19 34.19
C SER A 90 7.35 13.79 32.96
N TYR A 91 7.52 15.10 32.71
CA TYR A 91 7.01 15.75 31.51
C TYR A 91 7.63 15.20 30.22
N TYR A 92 8.92 14.87 30.24
CA TYR A 92 9.60 14.20 29.13
C TYR A 92 8.98 12.82 28.85
N ALA A 93 8.75 12.02 29.89
CA ALA A 93 8.20 10.67 29.76
C ALA A 93 6.76 10.65 29.20
N ILE A 94 5.95 11.66 29.51
CA ILE A 94 4.61 11.82 28.93
C ILE A 94 4.61 12.65 27.63
N MET A 95 5.78 12.81 26.99
CA MET A 95 5.97 13.46 25.68
C MET A 95 5.58 14.95 25.63
N THR A 96 5.48 15.62 26.78
CA THR A 96 5.18 17.07 26.88
C THR A 96 6.47 17.89 26.89
N TYR A 97 7.24 17.78 25.79
CA TYR A 97 8.59 18.31 25.68
C TYR A 97 8.75 19.81 26.00
N PRO A 98 7.83 20.72 25.60
CA PRO A 98 7.94 22.14 25.98
C PRO A 98 7.87 22.37 27.50
N LYS A 99 7.07 21.59 28.23
CA LYS A 99 6.99 21.68 29.69
C LYS A 99 8.23 21.08 30.35
N ALA A 100 8.73 19.96 29.82
CA ALA A 100 9.98 19.33 30.26
C ALA A 100 11.15 20.32 30.15
N ARG A 101 11.32 20.92 28.97
CA ARG A 101 12.35 21.94 28.72
C ARG A 101 12.31 23.08 29.72
N ARG A 102 11.12 23.68 29.94
CA ARG A 102 10.96 24.78 30.92
C ARG A 102 11.45 24.39 32.31
N LYS A 103 11.22 23.15 32.74
CA LYS A 103 11.64 22.67 34.06
C LYS A 103 13.16 22.44 34.14
N PHE A 104 13.77 21.92 33.08
CA PHE A 104 15.23 21.83 33.03
C PHE A 104 15.87 23.23 33.00
N ASP A 105 15.36 24.14 32.18
CA ASP A 105 15.82 25.54 32.12
C ASP A 105 15.67 26.24 33.49
N GLU A 106 14.57 26.00 34.20
CA GLU A 106 14.33 26.51 35.56
C GLU A 106 15.38 26.01 36.56
N LEU A 107 15.73 24.72 36.53
CA LEU A 107 16.78 24.15 37.39
C LEU A 107 18.13 24.77 37.09
N LEU A 108 18.50 24.84 35.81
CA LEU A 108 19.80 25.36 35.37
C LEU A 108 19.97 26.85 35.67
N THR A 109 18.88 27.62 35.64
CA THR A 109 18.90 29.06 35.90
C THR A 109 18.90 29.39 37.38
N ASN A 110 18.04 28.72 38.16
CA ASN A 110 17.81 29.08 39.56
C ASN A 110 18.71 28.32 40.54
N TYR A 111 19.26 27.17 40.12
CA TYR A 111 20.11 26.30 40.94
C TYR A 111 21.40 25.91 40.20
N PRO A 112 22.20 26.87 39.69
CA PRO A 112 23.37 26.59 38.85
C PRO A 112 24.48 25.80 39.57
N ASP A 113 24.55 25.86 40.90
CA ASP A 113 25.50 25.12 41.72
C ASP A 113 25.00 23.72 42.12
N SER A 114 23.76 23.35 41.77
CA SER A 114 23.20 22.04 42.11
C SER A 114 23.93 20.93 41.35
N PRO A 115 24.29 19.80 41.99
CA PRO A 115 24.86 18.65 41.29
C PRO A 115 23.88 18.04 40.27
N LEU A 116 22.59 18.34 40.37
CA LEU A 116 21.55 17.89 39.45
C LEU A 116 21.60 18.58 38.08
N THR A 117 22.41 19.64 37.93
CA THR A 117 22.58 20.36 36.67
C THR A 117 23.09 19.46 35.53
N TYR A 118 23.95 18.48 35.82
CA TYR A 118 24.40 17.50 34.81
C TYR A 118 23.24 16.65 34.28
N GLU A 119 22.41 16.12 35.16
CA GLU A 119 21.25 15.31 34.78
C GLU A 119 20.18 16.16 34.07
N ALA A 120 19.96 17.40 34.52
CA ALA A 120 19.07 18.34 33.86
C ALA A 120 19.55 18.69 32.44
N ARG A 121 20.85 18.91 32.22
CA ARG A 121 21.43 19.13 30.89
C ARG A 121 21.29 17.90 29.99
N LEU A 122 21.49 16.69 30.52
CA LEU A 122 21.29 15.45 29.77
C LEU A 122 19.85 15.34 29.26
N TYR A 123 18.87 15.52 30.15
CA TYR A 123 17.46 15.46 29.75
C TYR A 123 17.03 16.65 28.89
N LEU A 124 17.62 17.83 29.07
CA LEU A 124 17.42 18.95 28.16
C LEU A 124 17.91 18.61 26.75
N GLY A 125 19.09 18.01 26.61
CA GLY A 125 19.61 17.53 25.32
C GLY A 125 18.66 16.53 24.65
N LYS A 126 18.21 15.51 25.40
CA LYS A 126 17.17 14.56 24.96
C LYS A 126 15.88 15.26 24.51
N THR A 127 15.43 16.25 25.28
CA THR A 127 14.21 17.02 25.02
C THR A 127 14.34 17.84 23.74
N LEU A 128 15.49 18.49 23.52
CA LEU A 128 15.75 19.30 22.33
C LEU A 128 15.72 18.46 21.05
N ILE A 129 16.30 17.25 21.08
CA ILE A 129 16.22 16.29 19.97
C ILE A 129 14.76 15.95 19.65
N LYS A 130 13.95 15.60 20.65
CA LYS A 130 12.52 15.31 20.46
C LYS A 130 11.69 16.52 19.99
N MET A 131 12.18 17.74 20.21
CA MET A 131 11.59 18.99 19.70
C MET A 131 12.12 19.39 18.30
N ARG A 132 12.83 18.50 17.59
CA ARG A 132 13.48 18.76 16.29
C ARG A 132 14.53 19.88 16.33
N ARG A 133 15.06 20.21 17.51
CA ARG A 133 16.23 21.09 17.71
C ARG A 133 17.47 20.24 17.92
N THR A 134 17.76 19.39 16.94
CA THR A 134 18.76 18.33 17.04
C THR A 134 20.16 18.89 17.27
N ASP A 135 20.59 19.90 16.51
CA ASP A 135 21.93 20.47 16.61
C ASP A 135 22.24 20.97 18.03
N ASP A 136 21.29 21.69 18.62
CA ASP A 136 21.38 22.20 19.99
C ASP A 136 21.45 21.04 21.01
N GLY A 137 20.63 20.01 20.81
CA GLY A 137 20.58 18.83 21.68
C GLY A 137 21.88 18.03 21.63
N ILE A 138 22.37 17.72 20.42
CA ILE A 138 23.61 16.96 20.20
C ILE A 138 24.82 17.75 20.70
N ALA A 139 24.89 19.06 20.48
CA ALA A 139 25.95 19.91 21.02
C ALA A 139 25.99 19.85 22.55
N LEU A 140 24.84 20.00 23.21
CA LEU A 140 24.74 19.94 24.68
C LEU A 140 25.17 18.57 25.24
N LEU A 141 24.79 17.46 24.58
CA LEU A 141 25.21 16.12 24.96
C LEU A 141 26.71 15.91 24.75
N ASN A 142 27.27 16.45 23.67
CA ASN A 142 28.70 16.39 23.43
C ASN A 142 29.51 17.17 24.47
N ASP A 143 29.03 18.34 24.88
CA ASP A 143 29.66 19.13 25.94
C ASP A 143 29.70 18.36 27.27
N LEU A 144 28.62 17.66 27.63
CA LEU A 144 28.58 16.82 28.82
C LEU A 144 29.65 15.71 28.79
N TRP A 145 29.86 15.10 27.63
CA TRP A 145 30.90 14.08 27.49
C TRP A 145 32.32 14.63 27.63
N LEU A 146 32.59 15.78 27.02
CA LEU A 146 33.92 16.40 27.02
C LEU A 146 34.31 16.96 28.39
N ASP A 147 33.32 17.33 29.21
CA ASP A 147 33.54 17.81 30.57
C ASP A 147 33.88 16.65 31.53
N GLU A 148 35.15 16.57 31.95
CA GLU A 148 35.63 15.55 32.88
C GLU A 148 35.00 15.62 34.29
N GLN A 149 34.39 16.76 34.65
CA GLN A 149 33.67 16.90 35.92
C GLN A 149 32.29 16.24 35.88
N THR A 150 31.74 16.01 34.68
CA THR A 150 30.45 15.34 34.51
C THR A 150 30.54 13.90 35.03
N PRO A 151 29.62 13.46 35.91
CA PRO A 151 29.57 12.08 36.38
C PRO A 151 29.58 11.07 35.23
N ILE A 152 30.32 9.96 35.41
CA ILE A 152 30.56 9.02 34.31
C ILE A 152 29.25 8.42 33.77
N GLU A 153 28.27 8.20 34.64
CA GLU A 153 26.94 7.69 34.27
C GLU A 153 26.20 8.67 33.35
N VAL A 154 26.31 9.97 33.62
CA VAL A 154 25.71 11.02 32.78
C VAL A 154 26.44 11.11 31.44
N ARG A 155 27.77 11.01 31.44
CA ARG A 155 28.56 10.99 30.20
C ARG A 155 28.21 9.79 29.32
N GLN A 156 28.17 8.59 29.90
CA GLN A 156 27.79 7.37 29.18
C GLN A 156 26.37 7.47 28.62
N GLU A 157 25.42 7.96 29.41
CA GLU A 157 24.03 8.12 28.96
C GLU A 157 23.87 9.21 27.89
N SER A 158 24.65 10.30 27.96
CA SER A 158 24.68 11.33 26.91
C SER A 158 25.17 10.76 25.58
N ARG A 159 26.22 9.94 25.64
CA ARG A 159 26.84 9.32 24.47
C ARG A 159 25.96 8.20 23.89
N ARG A 160 25.31 7.41 24.75
CA ARG A 160 24.26 6.44 24.35
C ARG A 160 23.14 7.15 23.60
N THR A 161 22.62 8.24 24.15
CA THR A 161 21.53 9.02 23.52
C THR A 161 21.91 9.49 22.12
N GLN A 162 23.16 9.91 21.91
CA GLN A 162 23.66 10.28 20.58
C GLN A 162 23.76 9.08 19.65
N ALA A 163 24.29 7.95 20.14
CA ALA A 163 24.40 6.72 19.35
C ALA A 163 23.03 6.19 18.92
N ASP A 164 22.08 6.10 19.86
CA ASP A 164 20.70 5.68 19.61
C ASP A 164 20.02 6.65 18.63
N TYR A 165 20.23 7.97 18.77
CA TYR A 165 19.71 8.94 17.81
C TYR A 165 20.24 8.71 16.40
N PHE A 166 21.55 8.54 16.22
CA PHE A 166 22.11 8.29 14.89
C PHE A 166 21.67 6.94 14.32
N PHE A 167 21.47 5.92 15.17
CA PHE A 167 20.91 4.63 14.77
C PHE A 167 19.46 4.78 14.27
N ASP A 168 18.61 5.48 15.02
CA ASP A 168 17.21 5.78 14.64
C ASP A 168 17.10 6.66 13.38
N GLN A 169 18.19 7.29 12.94
CA GLN A 169 18.27 8.07 11.69
C GLN A 169 19.00 7.30 10.58
N GLU A 170 19.21 5.99 10.76
CA GLU A 170 19.89 5.10 9.82
C GLU A 170 21.32 5.58 9.46
N SER A 171 21.87 6.48 10.28
CA SER A 171 23.20 7.06 10.14
C SER A 171 24.22 6.17 10.84
N TYR A 172 24.29 4.90 10.39
CA TYR A 172 24.98 3.82 11.10
C TYR A 172 26.48 4.07 11.34
N TYR A 173 27.18 4.72 10.41
CA TYR A 173 28.59 5.10 10.62
C TYR A 173 28.79 6.09 11.78
N GLN A 174 27.87 7.04 11.94
CA GLN A 174 27.90 7.98 13.06
C GLN A 174 27.54 7.27 14.36
N ALA A 175 26.52 6.39 14.33
CA ALA A 175 26.15 5.57 15.48
C ALA A 175 27.31 4.69 15.96
N LEU A 176 28.02 4.02 15.05
CA LEU A 176 29.21 3.21 15.34
C LEU A 176 30.31 4.03 16.04
N ALA A 177 30.60 5.24 15.55
CA ALA A 177 31.59 6.11 16.16
C ALA A 177 31.22 6.50 17.61
N GLU A 178 29.93 6.70 17.89
CA GLU A 178 29.45 7.00 19.24
C GLU A 178 29.43 5.75 20.14
N TYR A 179 29.05 4.59 19.60
CA TYR A 179 29.13 3.32 20.32
C TYR A 179 30.56 2.92 20.67
N ASP A 180 31.55 3.20 19.81
CA ASP A 180 32.96 2.94 20.11
C ASP A 180 33.49 3.77 21.27
N LYS A 181 33.16 5.08 21.29
CA LYS A 181 33.48 5.96 22.42
C LYS A 181 32.83 5.44 23.70
N LEU A 182 31.55 5.06 23.63
CA LEU A 182 30.80 4.53 24.76
C LEU A 182 31.41 3.21 25.27
N LEU A 183 31.72 2.27 24.38
CA LEU A 183 32.33 0.99 24.71
C LEU A 183 33.68 1.16 25.41
N GLY A 184 34.48 2.14 25.00
CA GLY A 184 35.76 2.47 25.63
C GLY A 184 35.63 3.00 27.06
N ALA A 185 34.54 3.72 27.36
CA ALA A 185 34.27 4.26 28.69
C ALA A 185 33.50 3.31 29.62
N THR A 186 32.81 2.30 29.08
CA THR A 186 31.97 1.38 29.85
C THR A 186 32.76 0.19 30.39
N LYS A 187 32.73 0.02 31.72
CA LYS A 187 33.36 -1.11 32.43
C LYS A 187 32.39 -2.24 32.75
N ASP A 188 31.11 -1.93 32.94
CA ASP A 188 30.11 -2.96 33.25
C ASP A 188 29.97 -3.92 32.07
N LYS A 189 30.18 -5.21 32.32
CA LYS A 189 30.20 -6.20 31.25
C LYS A 189 28.84 -6.37 30.58
N LYS A 190 27.73 -6.32 31.33
CA LYS A 190 26.40 -6.50 30.74
C LYS A 190 26.06 -5.33 29.81
N GLU A 191 26.46 -4.13 30.19
CA GLU A 191 26.29 -2.93 29.38
C GLU A 191 27.19 -2.96 28.14
N ARG A 192 28.45 -3.39 28.28
CA ARG A 192 29.35 -3.63 27.14
C ARG A 192 28.77 -4.63 26.14
N ALA A 193 28.17 -5.72 26.62
CA ALA A 193 27.45 -6.68 25.79
C ALA A 193 26.31 -6.04 25.00
N SER A 194 25.53 -5.14 25.61
CA SER A 194 24.46 -4.43 24.91
C SER A 194 25.02 -3.47 23.85
N ILE A 195 26.13 -2.77 24.13
CA ILE A 195 26.77 -1.88 23.16
C ILE A 195 27.33 -2.67 21.96
N LEU A 196 28.01 -3.79 22.22
CA LEU A 196 28.51 -4.69 21.16
C LEU A 196 27.38 -5.24 20.29
N TYR A 197 26.24 -5.56 20.90
CA TYR A 197 25.05 -5.95 20.16
C TYR A 197 24.58 -4.83 19.22
N GLN A 198 24.45 -3.60 19.71
CA GLN A 198 24.02 -2.47 18.87
C GLN A 198 25.02 -2.14 17.75
N LYS A 199 26.33 -2.29 18.01
CA LYS A 199 27.35 -2.22 16.96
C LYS A 199 27.14 -3.29 15.89
N GLY A 200 26.81 -4.52 16.30
CA GLY A 200 26.46 -5.60 15.38
C GLY A 200 25.25 -5.26 14.51
N GLU A 201 24.22 -4.64 15.08
CA GLU A 201 23.05 -4.17 14.31
C GLU A 201 23.48 -3.12 13.28
N CYS A 202 24.29 -2.12 13.67
CA CYS A 202 24.79 -1.12 12.72
C CYS A 202 25.55 -1.75 11.54
N HIS A 203 26.47 -2.68 11.82
CA HIS A 203 27.23 -3.35 10.76
C HIS A 203 26.33 -4.24 9.88
N TYR A 204 25.31 -4.87 10.46
CA TYR A 204 24.34 -5.68 9.71
C TYR A 204 23.55 -4.82 8.72
N GLU A 205 23.01 -3.68 9.16
CA GLU A 205 22.26 -2.75 8.29
C GLU A 205 23.16 -2.11 7.21
N LEU A 206 24.45 -1.97 7.47
CA LEU A 206 25.45 -1.53 6.48
C LEU A 206 25.83 -2.62 5.46
N GLY A 207 25.38 -3.87 5.64
CA GLY A 207 25.83 -5.02 4.84
C GLY A 207 27.26 -5.49 5.15
N GLU A 208 27.89 -4.94 6.19
CA GLU A 208 29.22 -5.29 6.69
C GLU A 208 29.14 -6.58 7.55
N PHE A 209 28.75 -7.68 6.92
CA PHE A 209 28.39 -8.91 7.62
C PHE A 209 29.55 -9.55 8.40
N GLN A 210 30.80 -9.39 7.96
CA GLN A 210 31.96 -9.89 8.68
C GLN A 210 32.16 -9.14 10.02
N GLU A 211 32.02 -7.83 10.02
CA GLU A 211 32.10 -6.97 11.20
C GLU A 211 30.92 -7.23 12.15
N ALA A 212 29.71 -7.43 11.59
CA ALA A 212 28.52 -7.83 12.34
C ALA A 212 28.72 -9.18 13.04
N GLU A 213 29.22 -10.21 12.33
CA GLU A 213 29.56 -11.53 12.90
C GLU A 213 30.50 -11.37 14.10
N GLN A 214 31.54 -10.53 13.94
CA GLN A 214 32.55 -10.31 14.97
C GLN A 214 31.94 -9.63 16.20
N ALA A 215 31.14 -8.57 16.01
CA ALA A 215 30.49 -7.84 17.08
C ALA A 215 29.49 -8.72 17.87
N TYR A 216 28.60 -9.45 17.17
CA TYR A 216 27.65 -10.37 17.81
C TYR A 216 28.34 -11.51 18.56
N SER A 217 29.44 -12.04 18.00
CA SER A 217 30.21 -13.10 18.66
C SER A 217 30.83 -12.63 19.98
N GLN A 218 31.39 -11.41 20.01
CA GLN A 218 31.99 -10.81 21.20
C GLN A 218 30.99 -10.59 22.35
N VAL A 219 29.68 -10.46 22.06
CA VAL A 219 28.64 -10.34 23.10
C VAL A 219 28.71 -11.51 24.08
N SER A 220 29.04 -12.71 23.61
CA SER A 220 29.09 -13.91 24.47
C SER A 220 30.18 -13.85 25.55
N ASP A 221 31.23 -13.06 25.34
CA ASP A 221 32.40 -12.91 26.21
C ASP A 221 32.16 -11.90 27.35
N GLU A 222 31.17 -11.01 27.19
CA GLU A 222 30.88 -9.90 28.12
C GLU A 222 29.82 -10.23 29.18
N LYS A 223 29.72 -11.50 29.60
CA LYS A 223 28.74 -11.97 30.62
C LYS A 223 27.31 -11.36 30.44
N PRO A 224 26.74 -11.41 29.21
CA PRO A 224 25.46 -10.80 28.89
C PRO A 224 24.32 -11.35 29.73
N THR A 225 23.21 -10.61 29.77
CA THR A 225 21.94 -11.15 30.24
C THR A 225 21.52 -12.33 29.34
N ARG A 226 20.62 -13.17 29.85
CA ARG A 226 20.08 -14.32 29.11
C ARG A 226 19.45 -13.87 27.77
N LEU A 227 18.63 -12.82 27.81
CA LEU A 227 17.99 -12.24 26.63
C LEU A 227 19.05 -11.72 25.64
N ARG A 228 19.98 -10.87 26.09
CA ARG A 228 21.01 -10.29 25.20
C ARG A 228 21.89 -11.35 24.54
N ARG A 229 22.18 -12.44 25.26
CA ARG A 229 22.90 -13.60 24.69
C ARG A 229 22.08 -14.27 23.60
N PHE A 230 20.78 -14.45 23.82
CA PHE A 230 19.89 -15.04 22.82
C PHE A 230 19.85 -14.15 21.56
N GLU A 231 19.55 -12.86 21.72
CA GLU A 231 19.46 -11.88 20.62
C GLU A 231 20.73 -11.86 19.76
N ALA A 232 21.90 -11.79 20.40
CA ALA A 232 23.17 -11.78 19.67
C ALA A 232 23.44 -13.08 18.91
N ASN A 233 23.09 -14.26 19.48
CA ASN A 233 23.27 -15.53 18.75
C ASN A 233 22.22 -15.70 17.64
N TYR A 234 21.01 -15.17 17.82
CA TYR A 234 19.98 -15.15 16.78
C TYR A 234 20.44 -14.30 15.59
N LYS A 235 20.86 -13.05 15.85
CA LYS A 235 21.38 -12.15 14.81
C LYS A 235 22.67 -12.67 14.17
N LEU A 236 23.53 -13.35 14.93
CA LEU A 236 24.69 -14.07 14.39
C LEU A 236 24.27 -15.15 13.38
N ALA A 237 23.20 -15.93 13.66
CA ALA A 237 22.72 -16.94 12.72
C ALA A 237 22.21 -16.30 11.42
N LEU A 238 21.43 -15.22 11.52
CA LEU A 238 20.96 -14.46 10.36
C LEU A 238 22.12 -13.85 9.56
N THR A 239 23.12 -13.30 10.24
CA THR A 239 24.33 -12.75 9.60
C THR A 239 25.07 -13.84 8.82
N LEU A 240 25.24 -15.02 9.41
CA LEU A 240 25.87 -16.16 8.74
C LEU A 240 25.06 -16.66 7.54
N GLN A 241 23.73 -16.59 7.63
CA GLN A 241 22.82 -16.90 6.53
C GLN A 241 23.03 -15.93 5.35
N GLN A 242 23.05 -14.61 5.62
CA GLN A 242 23.34 -13.58 4.62
C GLN A 242 24.72 -13.76 3.95
N MET A 243 25.70 -14.29 4.68
CA MET A 243 27.02 -14.63 4.14
C MET A 243 27.06 -15.95 3.34
N GLY A 244 25.94 -16.65 3.18
CA GLY A 244 25.87 -17.99 2.57
C GLY A 244 26.53 -19.11 3.40
N ARG A 245 26.91 -18.84 4.66
CA ARG A 245 27.53 -19.81 5.58
C ARG A 245 26.46 -20.62 6.31
N LEU A 246 25.58 -21.23 5.53
CA LEU A 246 24.33 -21.83 6.00
C LEU A 246 24.53 -22.94 7.05
N GLN A 247 25.58 -23.76 6.91
CA GLN A 247 25.88 -24.82 7.89
C GLN A 247 26.28 -24.26 9.26
N ASP A 248 27.00 -23.14 9.30
CA ASP A 248 27.37 -22.47 10.55
C ASP A 248 26.13 -21.82 11.18
N ALA A 249 25.27 -21.17 10.38
CA ALA A 249 23.99 -20.62 10.83
C ALA A 249 23.11 -21.71 11.46
N LEU A 250 22.94 -22.85 10.79
CA LEU A 250 22.16 -24.00 11.27
C LEU A 250 22.68 -24.53 12.61
N LYS A 251 24.00 -24.57 12.79
CA LYS A 251 24.64 -24.98 14.05
C LYS A 251 24.30 -24.01 15.19
N ILE A 252 24.26 -22.70 14.93
CA ILE A 252 23.85 -21.69 15.91
C ILE A 252 22.37 -21.85 16.25
N CYS A 253 21.48 -22.01 15.27
CA CYS A 253 20.05 -22.24 15.50
C CYS A 253 19.78 -23.48 16.36
N ASN A 254 20.43 -24.61 16.04
CA ASN A 254 20.30 -25.84 16.85
C ASN A 254 20.81 -25.66 18.29
N LYS A 255 21.84 -24.83 18.50
CA LYS A 255 22.35 -24.49 19.84
C LYS A 255 21.35 -23.63 20.62
N LEU A 256 20.63 -22.72 19.96
CA LEU A 256 19.56 -21.92 20.58
C LEU A 256 18.40 -22.82 21.03
N LEU A 257 17.99 -23.77 20.18
CA LEU A 257 16.87 -24.68 20.45
C LEU A 257 17.17 -25.80 21.47
N LYS A 258 18.45 -26.10 21.74
CA LYS A 258 18.84 -27.14 22.71
C LYS A 258 18.71 -26.70 24.18
N LYS A 259 18.67 -25.40 24.45
CA LYS A 259 18.71 -24.86 25.81
C LYS A 259 17.30 -24.48 26.25
N ASP A 260 16.71 -25.24 27.16
CA ASP A 260 15.39 -24.97 27.76
C ASP A 260 15.28 -23.55 28.34
N ILE A 261 16.43 -22.98 28.74
CA ILE A 261 16.56 -21.57 29.07
C ILE A 261 16.35 -20.64 27.87
N TYR A 262 15.81 -21.02 26.72
CA TYR A 262 15.38 -20.08 25.69
C TYR A 262 13.96 -20.36 25.20
N PHE A 263 13.20 -21.19 25.94
CA PHE A 263 11.85 -21.59 25.55
C PHE A 263 10.93 -20.43 25.12
N SER A 264 11.00 -19.29 25.83
CA SER A 264 10.24 -18.07 25.51
C SER A 264 10.62 -17.37 24.19
N TYR A 265 11.66 -17.85 23.50
CA TYR A 265 12.19 -17.30 22.25
C TYR A 265 12.40 -18.39 21.19
N TYR A 266 11.84 -19.58 21.41
CA TYR A 266 12.00 -20.70 20.48
C TYR A 266 11.34 -20.44 19.13
N ASP A 267 10.25 -19.67 19.11
CA ASP A 267 9.58 -19.19 17.90
C ASP A 267 10.57 -18.54 16.92
N ARG A 268 11.34 -17.54 17.37
CA ARG A 268 12.37 -16.87 16.55
C ARG A 268 13.47 -17.82 16.11
N ALA A 269 13.93 -18.69 17.01
CA ALA A 269 14.98 -19.66 16.69
C ALA A 269 14.51 -20.74 15.68
N TYR A 270 13.24 -21.14 15.72
CA TYR A 270 12.64 -22.00 14.72
C TYR A 270 12.51 -21.29 13.38
N LEU A 271 12.07 -20.03 13.38
CA LEU A 271 11.94 -19.23 12.16
C LEU A 271 13.28 -19.10 11.42
N ALA A 272 14.35 -18.71 12.12
CA ALA A 272 15.69 -18.66 11.55
C ALA A 272 16.18 -20.03 11.08
N LYS A 273 15.89 -21.10 11.83
CA LYS A 273 16.27 -22.45 11.41
C LYS A 273 15.58 -22.86 10.11
N ALA A 274 14.28 -22.61 9.99
CA ALA A 274 13.50 -22.95 8.81
C ALA A 274 14.00 -22.20 7.57
N GLY A 275 14.29 -20.90 7.70
CA GLY A 275 14.88 -20.10 6.61
C GLY A 275 16.23 -20.66 6.14
N VAL A 276 17.13 -20.96 7.08
CA VAL A 276 18.44 -21.56 6.76
C VAL A 276 18.30 -22.94 6.09
N LEU A 277 17.34 -23.77 6.52
CA LEU A 277 17.10 -25.08 5.91
C LEU A 277 16.56 -24.94 4.48
N ASN A 278 15.67 -23.97 4.24
CA ASN A 278 15.15 -23.71 2.91
C ASN A 278 16.28 -23.31 1.94
N GLU A 279 17.16 -22.39 2.34
CA GLU A 279 18.32 -21.98 1.53
C GLU A 279 19.36 -23.10 1.35
N LEU A 280 19.42 -24.07 2.25
CA LEU A 280 20.23 -25.29 2.09
C LEU A 280 19.64 -26.27 1.07
N GLY A 281 18.45 -26.01 0.53
CA GLY A 281 17.70 -26.95 -0.31
C GLY A 281 17.06 -28.10 0.49
N GLN A 282 17.00 -28.00 1.82
CA GLN A 282 16.30 -28.95 2.69
C GLN A 282 14.85 -28.48 2.91
N THR A 283 14.14 -28.24 1.81
CA THR A 283 12.86 -27.53 1.81
C THR A 283 11.76 -28.27 2.55
N GLU A 284 11.72 -29.61 2.48
CA GLU A 284 10.73 -30.39 3.24
C GLU A 284 10.92 -30.23 4.75
N GLU A 285 12.18 -30.25 5.23
CA GLU A 285 12.48 -30.02 6.65
C GLU A 285 12.11 -28.58 7.07
N ALA A 286 12.31 -27.60 6.19
CA ALA A 286 11.90 -26.22 6.43
C ALA A 286 10.38 -26.10 6.57
N ILE A 287 9.61 -26.69 5.65
CA ILE A 287 8.14 -26.72 5.67
C ILE A 287 7.63 -27.29 6.99
N GLU A 288 8.17 -28.42 7.44
CA GLU A 288 7.78 -29.05 8.71
C GLU A 288 8.02 -28.13 9.91
N ILE A 289 9.12 -27.37 9.92
CA ILE A 289 9.39 -26.40 11.00
C ILE A 289 8.43 -25.21 10.91
N TYR A 290 8.18 -24.66 9.73
CA TYR A 290 7.22 -23.56 9.58
C TYR A 290 5.81 -23.97 10.02
N LYS A 291 5.33 -25.15 9.61
CA LYS A 291 4.04 -25.70 10.08
C LYS A 291 4.01 -25.85 11.60
N ARG A 292 5.10 -26.32 12.19
CA ARG A 292 5.23 -26.40 13.65
C ARG A 292 5.17 -25.04 14.34
N ILE A 293 5.65 -23.97 13.71
CA ILE A 293 5.51 -22.61 14.25
C ILE A 293 4.02 -22.22 14.31
N LEU A 294 3.26 -22.48 13.24
CA LEU A 294 1.82 -22.22 13.19
C LEU A 294 1.07 -22.99 14.30
N GLU A 295 1.49 -24.22 14.60
CA GLU A 295 0.87 -25.04 15.67
C GLU A 295 1.22 -24.57 17.09
N LEU A 296 2.49 -24.21 17.33
CA LEU A 296 3.00 -23.89 18.67
C LEU A 296 2.78 -22.42 19.08
N TYR A 297 2.72 -21.52 18.10
CA TYR A 297 2.65 -20.08 18.29
C TYR A 297 1.53 -19.45 17.45
N PRO A 298 0.29 -19.97 17.49
CA PRO A 298 -0.81 -19.42 16.71
C PRO A 298 -1.08 -17.98 17.13
N ARG A 299 -1.52 -17.16 16.18
CA ARG A 299 -1.82 -15.73 16.35
C ARG A 299 -0.64 -14.90 16.87
N SER A 300 0.52 -15.08 16.26
CA SER A 300 1.72 -14.33 16.58
C SER A 300 2.39 -13.79 15.33
N GLU A 301 3.21 -12.76 15.49
CA GLU A 301 4.02 -12.25 14.37
C GLU A 301 4.84 -13.39 13.74
N THR A 302 5.45 -14.24 14.55
CA THR A 302 6.25 -15.37 14.06
C THR A 302 5.42 -16.37 13.24
N SER A 303 4.15 -16.62 13.60
CA SER A 303 3.28 -17.50 12.79
C SER A 303 2.83 -16.84 11.49
N ALA A 304 2.59 -15.52 11.47
CA ALA A 304 2.34 -14.78 10.23
C ALA A 304 3.54 -14.86 9.27
N VAL A 305 4.76 -14.60 9.74
CA VAL A 305 5.98 -14.75 8.93
C VAL A 305 6.16 -16.19 8.45
N ALA A 306 5.91 -17.20 9.30
CA ALA A 306 6.01 -18.60 8.90
C ALA A 306 5.00 -18.96 7.79
N SER A 307 3.77 -18.45 7.89
CA SER A 307 2.73 -18.65 6.87
C SER A 307 3.11 -18.00 5.55
N PHE A 308 3.62 -16.77 5.59
CA PHE A 308 4.10 -16.07 4.41
C PHE A 308 5.23 -16.84 3.71
N ARG A 309 6.23 -17.30 4.46
CA ARG A 309 7.35 -18.11 3.92
C ARG A 309 6.89 -19.45 3.36
N LEU A 310 5.90 -20.11 3.98
CA LEU A 310 5.28 -21.30 3.40
C LEU A 310 4.60 -20.99 2.07
N GLY A 311 3.87 -19.87 2.00
CA GLY A 311 3.28 -19.35 0.76
C GLY A 311 4.31 -19.26 -0.37
N GLN A 312 5.42 -18.55 -0.12
CA GLN A 312 6.52 -18.39 -1.08
C GLN A 312 7.16 -19.73 -1.49
N ILE A 313 7.36 -20.65 -0.54
CA ILE A 313 7.89 -21.98 -0.84
C ILE A 313 6.93 -22.74 -1.77
N TYR A 314 5.63 -22.75 -1.48
CA TYR A 314 4.65 -23.44 -2.32
C TYR A 314 4.50 -22.78 -3.70
N MET A 315 4.65 -21.45 -3.79
CA MET A 315 4.75 -20.76 -5.08
C MET A 315 5.96 -21.25 -5.89
N SER A 316 7.14 -21.35 -5.27
CA SER A 316 8.33 -21.87 -5.95
C SER A 316 8.21 -23.34 -6.39
N MET A 317 7.28 -24.09 -5.79
CA MET A 317 6.92 -25.45 -6.17
C MET A 317 5.77 -25.53 -7.20
N ASN A 318 5.25 -24.39 -7.65
CA ASN A 318 4.04 -24.26 -8.49
C ASN A 318 2.77 -24.89 -7.87
N ASP A 319 2.74 -25.07 -6.54
CA ASP A 319 1.54 -25.47 -5.81
C ASP A 319 0.77 -24.21 -5.37
N PHE A 320 0.10 -23.59 -6.34
CA PHE A 320 -0.64 -22.34 -6.13
C PHE A 320 -1.80 -22.51 -5.14
N THR A 321 -2.34 -23.72 -5.00
CA THR A 321 -3.43 -24.00 -4.05
C THR A 321 -2.92 -23.89 -2.60
N GLN A 322 -1.80 -24.55 -2.29
CA GLN A 322 -1.18 -24.44 -0.97
C GLN A 322 -0.60 -23.05 -0.74
N ALA A 323 -0.02 -22.42 -1.76
CA ALA A 323 0.47 -21.05 -1.67
C ALA A 323 -0.64 -20.08 -1.22
N GLU A 324 -1.79 -20.09 -1.91
CA GLU A 324 -2.95 -19.28 -1.55
C GLU A 324 -3.41 -19.57 -0.11
N GLU A 325 -3.50 -20.85 0.26
CA GLU A 325 -3.95 -21.26 1.60
C GLU A 325 -3.08 -20.67 2.73
N TYR A 326 -1.76 -20.68 2.57
CA TYR A 326 -0.86 -20.13 3.59
C TYR A 326 -0.74 -18.60 3.53
N LEU A 327 -0.76 -17.99 2.34
CA LEU A 327 -0.74 -16.53 2.22
C LEU A 327 -2.02 -15.92 2.83
N ALA A 328 -3.19 -16.52 2.59
CA ALA A 328 -4.46 -16.07 3.17
C ALA A 328 -4.49 -16.13 4.71
N LYS A 329 -3.65 -16.96 5.35
CA LYS A 329 -3.55 -17.06 6.81
C LYS A 329 -2.79 -15.90 7.45
N VAL A 330 -1.92 -15.19 6.72
CA VAL A 330 -1.02 -14.15 7.26
C VAL A 330 -1.78 -13.13 8.10
N SER A 331 -2.82 -12.50 7.55
CA SER A 331 -3.65 -11.51 8.26
C SER A 331 -4.37 -12.07 9.49
N SER A 332 -4.78 -13.34 9.46
CA SER A 332 -5.45 -14.00 10.58
C SER A 332 -4.49 -14.41 11.71
N GLU A 333 -3.21 -14.61 11.38
CA GLU A 333 -2.13 -14.90 12.32
C GLU A 333 -1.61 -13.62 12.98
N ALA A 334 -1.38 -12.55 12.21
CA ALA A 334 -1.08 -11.22 12.76
C ALA A 334 -1.53 -10.14 11.78
N SER A 335 -2.57 -9.41 12.14
CA SER A 335 -3.15 -8.36 11.29
C SER A 335 -2.24 -7.13 11.13
N ASP A 336 -1.26 -6.97 12.02
CA ASP A 336 -0.25 -5.91 12.03
C ASP A 336 1.11 -6.37 11.47
N SER A 337 1.19 -7.58 10.93
CA SER A 337 2.42 -8.07 10.29
C SER A 337 2.73 -7.28 9.03
N GLU A 338 4.02 -7.04 8.79
CA GLU A 338 4.52 -6.34 7.61
C GLU A 338 4.18 -7.05 6.29
N PHE A 339 3.90 -8.36 6.34
CA PHE A 339 3.60 -9.18 5.16
C PHE A 339 2.11 -9.22 4.79
N VAL A 340 1.22 -8.54 5.53
CA VAL A 340 -0.23 -8.63 5.27
C VAL A 340 -0.59 -8.09 3.89
N GLU A 341 -0.01 -6.95 3.50
CA GLU A 341 -0.29 -6.30 2.22
C GLU A 341 0.18 -7.17 1.05
N GLU A 342 1.48 -7.51 1.03
CA GLU A 342 2.09 -8.37 0.01
C GLU A 342 1.39 -9.73 -0.12
N ALA A 343 1.06 -10.38 1.01
CA ALA A 343 0.36 -11.66 1.00
C ALA A 343 -1.04 -11.53 0.39
N SER A 344 -1.76 -10.44 0.69
CA SER A 344 -3.12 -10.22 0.18
C SER A 344 -3.13 -9.95 -1.31
N GLU A 345 -2.18 -9.14 -1.81
CA GLU A 345 -2.01 -8.91 -3.25
C GLU A 345 -1.69 -10.22 -3.98
N THR A 346 -0.75 -11.00 -3.44
CA THR A 346 -0.35 -12.28 -4.03
C THR A 346 -1.52 -13.27 -4.06
N VAL A 347 -2.38 -13.29 -3.02
CA VAL A 347 -3.60 -14.12 -3.02
C VAL A 347 -4.54 -13.72 -4.16
N ILE A 348 -4.71 -12.42 -4.41
CA ILE A 348 -5.54 -11.94 -5.54
C ILE A 348 -4.95 -12.41 -6.87
N ASP A 349 -3.63 -12.32 -7.05
CA ASP A 349 -2.96 -12.79 -8.26
C ASP A 349 -3.13 -14.30 -8.47
N LEU A 350 -3.02 -15.09 -7.42
CA LEU A 350 -3.21 -16.55 -7.46
C LEU A 350 -4.66 -16.93 -7.77
N GLN A 351 -5.63 -16.20 -7.23
CA GLN A 351 -7.05 -16.40 -7.52
C GLN A 351 -7.39 -16.05 -8.97
N TYR A 352 -6.81 -14.97 -9.49
CA TYR A 352 -6.95 -14.61 -10.90
C TYR A 352 -6.31 -15.66 -11.82
N LEU A 353 -5.10 -16.11 -11.49
CA LEU A 353 -4.41 -17.21 -12.20
C LEU A 353 -5.28 -18.48 -12.23
N THR A 354 -5.85 -18.86 -11.08
CA THR A 354 -6.74 -20.04 -10.96
C THR A 354 -8.00 -19.87 -11.80
N THR A 355 -8.55 -18.66 -11.86
CA THR A 355 -9.74 -18.33 -12.68
C THR A 355 -9.43 -18.50 -14.17
N LEU A 356 -8.27 -18.00 -14.62
CA LEU A 356 -7.85 -18.12 -16.01
C LEU A 356 -7.65 -19.59 -16.41
N ILE A 357 -6.94 -20.37 -15.58
CA ILE A 357 -6.71 -21.81 -15.85
C ILE A 357 -8.03 -22.57 -15.90
N THR A 358 -8.93 -22.32 -14.95
CA THR A 358 -10.26 -22.98 -14.92
C THR A 358 -11.09 -22.62 -16.15
N GLY A 359 -11.03 -21.37 -16.60
CA GLY A 359 -11.70 -20.92 -17.82
C GLY A 359 -11.17 -21.62 -19.08
N ILE A 360 -9.84 -21.71 -19.20
CA ILE A 360 -9.16 -22.44 -20.28
C ILE A 360 -9.59 -23.90 -20.32
N ASP A 361 -9.53 -24.59 -19.17
CA ASP A 361 -9.93 -26.00 -19.05
C ASP A 361 -11.40 -26.21 -19.45
N SER A 362 -12.30 -25.30 -19.01
CA SER A 362 -13.72 -25.37 -19.32
C SER A 362 -13.99 -25.16 -20.81
N LEU A 363 -13.42 -24.11 -21.42
CA LEU A 363 -13.62 -23.80 -22.84
C LEU A 363 -13.05 -24.91 -23.73
N THR A 364 -11.89 -25.45 -23.37
CA THR A 364 -11.29 -26.59 -24.10
C THR A 364 -12.23 -27.80 -24.09
N ALA A 365 -12.79 -28.15 -22.93
CA ALA A 365 -13.74 -29.27 -22.82
C ALA A 365 -15.06 -29.02 -23.59
N ASP A 366 -15.54 -27.77 -23.62
CA ASP A 366 -16.73 -27.40 -24.38
C ASP A 366 -16.48 -27.51 -25.90
N ILE A 367 -15.33 -27.03 -26.38
CA ILE A 367 -14.91 -27.15 -27.79
C ILE A 367 -14.82 -28.63 -28.19
N ASP A 368 -14.13 -29.46 -27.40
CA ASP A 368 -14.02 -30.91 -27.65
C ASP A 368 -15.41 -31.57 -27.79
N THR A 369 -16.36 -31.14 -26.95
CA THR A 369 -17.74 -31.65 -26.97
C THR A 369 -18.49 -31.23 -28.23
N LEU A 370 -18.30 -29.99 -28.68
CA LEU A 370 -18.93 -29.45 -29.89
C LEU A 370 -18.33 -30.07 -31.16
N GLU A 371 -17.02 -30.32 -31.19
CA GLU A 371 -16.35 -31.01 -32.28
C GLU A 371 -16.86 -32.45 -32.43
N TYR A 372 -16.98 -33.19 -31.32
CA TYR A 372 -17.61 -34.51 -31.32
C TYR A 372 -19.07 -34.46 -31.82
N ARG A 373 -19.80 -33.38 -31.51
CA ARG A 373 -21.17 -33.18 -32.01
C ARG A 373 -21.21 -32.94 -33.52
N LEU A 374 -20.25 -32.21 -34.08
CA LEU A 374 -20.13 -32.04 -35.53
C LEU A 374 -19.88 -33.38 -36.23
N GLU A 375 -18.98 -34.21 -35.68
CA GLU A 375 -18.73 -35.56 -36.19
C GLU A 375 -20.02 -36.39 -36.18
N TRP A 376 -20.76 -36.36 -35.07
CA TRP A 376 -22.04 -37.06 -34.96
C TRP A 376 -23.09 -36.55 -35.98
N ILE A 377 -23.22 -35.23 -36.16
CA ILE A 377 -24.15 -34.65 -37.15
C ILE A 377 -23.78 -35.15 -38.56
N ALA A 378 -22.49 -35.12 -38.91
CA ALA A 378 -22.00 -35.57 -40.22
C ALA A 378 -22.25 -37.06 -40.48
N GLU A 379 -22.12 -37.91 -39.45
CA GLU A 379 -22.40 -39.35 -39.56
C GLU A 379 -23.90 -39.67 -39.67
N ASN A 380 -24.76 -38.79 -39.16
CA ASN A 380 -26.21 -39.01 -39.07
C ASN A 380 -27.04 -38.20 -40.08
N SER A 381 -26.43 -37.31 -40.87
CA SER A 381 -27.08 -36.52 -41.91
C SER A 381 -27.09 -37.22 -43.28
N ASP A 382 -27.91 -38.25 -43.44
CA ASP A 382 -28.24 -38.78 -44.78
C ASP A 382 -29.36 -37.91 -45.41
N SER A 383 -29.04 -37.21 -46.51
CA SER A 383 -29.86 -36.31 -47.34
C SER A 383 -29.89 -34.82 -46.99
N LEU A 384 -28.90 -34.08 -47.49
CA LEU A 384 -29.07 -32.88 -48.34
C LEU A 384 -27.67 -32.32 -48.65
N SER A 385 -27.48 -31.95 -49.91
CA SER A 385 -26.22 -31.46 -50.47
C SER A 385 -25.68 -30.23 -49.71
N VAL A 386 -24.55 -30.40 -49.03
CA VAL A 386 -23.71 -29.29 -48.58
C VAL A 386 -22.53 -29.20 -49.56
N ASP A 387 -22.34 -28.00 -50.10
CA ASP A 387 -21.32 -27.65 -51.07
C ASP A 387 -19.93 -27.84 -50.47
N SER A 388 -19.08 -28.63 -51.13
CA SER A 388 -17.76 -29.04 -50.65
C SER A 388 -16.68 -27.98 -50.89
N SER A 389 -17.03 -26.70 -50.79
CA SER A 389 -16.16 -25.57 -51.13
C SER A 389 -15.59 -24.82 -49.91
N MET A 390 -15.91 -25.24 -48.68
CA MET A 390 -15.42 -24.61 -47.42
C MET A 390 -14.65 -25.55 -46.48
N VAL A 391 -14.24 -26.73 -46.94
CA VAL A 391 -13.37 -27.61 -46.15
C VAL A 391 -11.93 -27.14 -46.33
N ASP A 392 -11.44 -26.28 -45.45
CA ASP A 392 -10.00 -26.06 -45.34
C ASP A 392 -9.38 -27.21 -44.52
N SER A 393 -8.43 -27.90 -45.13
CA SER A 393 -7.85 -29.17 -44.67
C SER A 393 -6.81 -29.02 -43.55
N SER A 394 -6.80 -27.90 -42.82
CA SER A 394 -5.82 -27.62 -41.77
C SER A 394 -6.18 -28.23 -40.40
N ALA A 395 -7.47 -28.37 -40.07
CA ALA A 395 -7.92 -28.84 -38.76
C ALA A 395 -7.67 -30.34 -38.50
N ALA A 396 -7.66 -31.18 -39.54
CA ALA A 396 -7.46 -32.63 -39.39
C ALA A 396 -5.99 -33.04 -39.23
N VAL A 397 -5.03 -32.16 -39.54
CA VAL A 397 -3.59 -32.46 -39.44
C VAL A 397 -3.01 -32.05 -38.07
N GLN A 398 -3.63 -31.10 -37.36
CA GLN A 398 -3.14 -30.64 -36.05
C GLN A 398 -3.46 -31.60 -34.88
N LEU A 399 -4.48 -32.46 -35.04
CA LEU A 399 -4.91 -33.40 -33.99
C LEU A 399 -3.92 -34.56 -33.77
N ASP A 400 -3.16 -34.96 -34.80
CA ASP A 400 -2.09 -35.98 -34.65
C ASP A 400 -0.81 -35.38 -34.04
N THR A 401 -0.51 -34.10 -34.31
CA THR A 401 0.67 -33.42 -33.74
C THR A 401 0.51 -33.04 -32.26
N LEU A 402 -0.72 -32.83 -31.78
CA LEU A 402 -0.98 -32.52 -30.36
C LEU A 402 -1.04 -33.77 -29.48
N LYS A 403 -1.24 -34.96 -30.06
CA LYS A 403 -1.09 -36.25 -29.34
C LYS A 403 0.37 -36.71 -29.27
N ASP A 404 1.20 -36.36 -30.25
CA ASP A 404 2.64 -36.69 -30.24
C ASP A 404 3.51 -35.70 -29.43
N ALA A 405 2.99 -34.52 -29.07
CA ALA A 405 3.63 -33.59 -28.13
C ALA A 405 3.34 -33.90 -26.65
N GLY A 406 2.42 -34.83 -26.37
CA GLY A 406 2.09 -35.33 -25.04
C GLY A 406 2.39 -36.81 -24.91
N VAL A 407 3.49 -37.14 -24.21
CA VAL A 407 3.93 -38.49 -23.79
C VAL A 407 4.87 -39.23 -24.77
N GLN A 408 6.17 -38.92 -24.69
CA GLN A 408 7.20 -39.96 -24.74
C GLN A 408 7.87 -40.13 -23.37
N GLN A 409 7.50 -41.22 -22.70
CA GLN A 409 8.23 -41.75 -21.56
C GLN A 409 9.62 -42.23 -22.02
N ALA A 410 10.69 -41.60 -21.54
CA ALA A 410 12.04 -42.11 -21.70
C ALA A 410 12.36 -43.11 -20.57
N GLY A 411 12.27 -44.40 -20.89
CA GLY A 411 12.97 -45.46 -20.19
C GLY A 411 14.03 -46.09 -21.10
N GLY A 412 15.31 -45.93 -20.72
CA GLY A 412 16.46 -46.81 -20.99
C GLY A 412 16.86 -47.11 -22.44
N ASP A 413 17.98 -46.54 -22.90
CA ASP A 413 19.28 -47.23 -22.98
C ASP A 413 20.34 -46.33 -23.67
N SER A 414 21.54 -46.28 -23.09
CA SER A 414 22.69 -45.55 -23.65
C SER A 414 23.29 -46.25 -24.87
N PRO A 415 23.89 -45.48 -25.79
CA PRO A 415 25.23 -45.83 -26.24
C PRO A 415 26.22 -44.66 -26.16
N GLU A 416 27.45 -45.05 -25.87
CA GLU A 416 28.64 -44.26 -25.57
C GLU A 416 29.17 -43.37 -26.72
N GLN A 417 29.80 -42.25 -26.30
CA GLN A 417 31.02 -41.59 -26.84
C GLN A 417 30.92 -40.70 -28.11
N PRO A 418 31.91 -39.79 -28.38
CA PRO A 418 33.10 -39.41 -27.61
C PRO A 418 33.28 -37.89 -27.35
N GLY A 419 34.04 -37.56 -26.31
CA GLY A 419 34.35 -36.20 -25.89
C GLY A 419 35.26 -35.40 -26.84
N ILE A 420 35.09 -34.08 -26.78
CA ILE A 420 35.96 -33.07 -27.41
C ILE A 420 36.29 -32.00 -26.35
N PRO A 421 37.56 -31.56 -26.25
CA PRO A 421 38.11 -30.92 -25.04
C PRO A 421 37.79 -29.42 -24.95
N PRO A 422 37.83 -28.80 -23.76
CA PRO A 422 37.69 -27.36 -23.62
C PRO A 422 39.03 -26.65 -23.84
N LYS A 423 39.02 -25.45 -24.45
CA LYS A 423 39.90 -24.27 -24.20
C LYS A 423 39.84 -23.26 -25.35
N PRO A 424 40.33 -22.00 -25.19
CA PRO A 424 40.48 -21.17 -23.98
C PRO A 424 39.87 -19.75 -24.17
N GLY A 425 39.78 -18.99 -23.08
CA GLY A 425 39.00 -17.77 -22.97
C GLY A 425 39.51 -16.52 -23.69
N PHE A 426 38.60 -15.54 -23.77
CA PHE A 426 38.90 -14.12 -23.82
C PHE A 426 37.93 -13.37 -22.92
N GLN A 427 38.49 -12.46 -22.12
CA GLN A 427 37.82 -11.61 -21.14
C GLN A 427 37.19 -10.39 -21.83
N SER A 428 35.96 -10.04 -21.44
CA SER A 428 35.54 -8.64 -21.40
C SER A 428 34.59 -8.44 -20.22
N SER A 429 34.99 -7.51 -19.37
CA SER A 429 34.42 -7.12 -18.08
C SER A 429 33.17 -6.27 -18.22
N MET A 430 32.08 -6.65 -17.56
CA MET A 430 31.06 -5.78 -16.95
C MET A 430 30.46 -6.48 -15.70
N PRO A 431 29.94 -5.74 -14.70
CA PRO A 431 29.87 -6.18 -13.31
C PRO A 431 28.64 -7.02 -12.93
N GLU A 432 28.88 -7.93 -11.98
CA GLU A 432 27.99 -8.85 -11.24
C GLU A 432 26.83 -8.11 -10.52
N GLY A 433 25.67 -8.70 -10.24
CA GLY A 433 25.17 -10.09 -10.30
C GLY A 433 23.74 -10.14 -9.73
N ALA A 434 23.03 -11.26 -9.58
CA ALA A 434 23.12 -12.63 -10.07
C ALA A 434 21.83 -13.36 -9.61
N MET A 435 21.18 -14.14 -10.49
CA MET A 435 20.37 -15.35 -10.17
C MET A 435 21.30 -16.47 -9.59
N PRO A 436 20.99 -17.79 -9.42
CA PRO A 436 19.79 -18.66 -9.64
C PRO A 436 19.65 -19.71 -8.46
N PRO A 437 19.21 -21.01 -8.53
CA PRO A 437 18.54 -21.85 -9.56
C PRO A 437 17.43 -22.85 -9.06
N GLY A 438 16.71 -23.53 -9.99
CA GLY A 438 16.41 -24.98 -9.84
C GLY A 438 15.01 -25.51 -10.20
N TYR A 439 14.93 -26.31 -11.26
CA TYR A 439 13.74 -26.95 -11.85
C TYR A 439 13.84 -28.49 -11.74
N ASN A 440 12.76 -29.24 -11.45
CA ASN A 440 12.50 -30.62 -11.97
C ASN A 440 11.08 -31.15 -11.61
N PRO A 441 10.36 -31.85 -12.52
CA PRO A 441 8.92 -32.14 -12.40
C PRO A 441 8.58 -33.61 -12.05
N GLN A 442 7.50 -33.84 -11.28
CA GLN A 442 6.76 -35.13 -11.24
C GLN A 442 5.25 -34.91 -10.93
N TYR A 443 4.39 -35.18 -11.91
CA TYR A 443 2.96 -35.53 -11.77
C TYR A 443 2.83 -37.04 -11.42
N PRO A 444 1.72 -37.61 -10.86
CA PRO A 444 0.32 -37.35 -11.26
C PRO A 444 -0.81 -37.43 -10.18
N GLY A 445 -1.88 -36.65 -10.43
CA GLY A 445 -3.31 -37.04 -10.34
C GLY A 445 -3.92 -37.59 -9.05
N GLN A 446 -4.89 -36.85 -8.46
CA GLN A 446 -6.26 -37.31 -8.18
C GLN A 446 -7.15 -36.19 -7.58
N PHE A 447 -8.24 -35.85 -8.27
CA PHE A 447 -9.42 -35.12 -7.73
C PHE A 447 -10.06 -35.90 -6.56
N PRO A 448 -10.71 -35.26 -5.56
CA PRO A 448 -12.15 -34.96 -5.68
C PRO A 448 -12.72 -33.76 -4.88
N GLN A 449 -13.66 -33.06 -5.53
CA GLN A 449 -14.98 -32.56 -5.07
C GLN A 449 -15.16 -31.78 -3.75
N GLY A 450 -15.44 -30.47 -3.88
CA GLY A 450 -16.78 -29.91 -3.61
C GLY A 450 -16.98 -29.00 -2.38
N LYS A 451 -17.41 -27.75 -2.63
CA LYS A 451 -18.72 -27.13 -2.27
C LYS A 451 -18.62 -25.62 -1.97
N PHE A 452 -19.46 -24.85 -2.67
CA PHE A 452 -19.59 -23.39 -2.64
C PHE A 452 -20.31 -22.80 -1.41
N GLY A 453 -19.92 -21.56 -1.08
CA GLY A 453 -20.82 -20.41 -0.81
C GLY A 453 -20.57 -19.64 0.49
N PRO A 454 -21.09 -18.39 0.66
CA PRO A 454 -21.40 -17.32 -0.33
C PRO A 454 -20.97 -15.89 0.12
N GLY A 455 -20.77 -14.93 -0.82
CA GLY A 455 -20.65 -13.50 -0.45
C GLY A 455 -20.14 -12.47 -1.49
N GLN A 456 -20.67 -12.46 -2.73
CA GLN A 456 -20.82 -11.33 -3.72
C GLN A 456 -19.70 -10.25 -3.84
N THR A 457 -18.80 -10.32 -4.84
CA THR A 457 -18.81 -9.84 -6.27
C THR A 457 -18.66 -8.33 -6.53
N PRO A 458 -17.65 -7.90 -7.32
CA PRO A 458 -17.75 -6.78 -8.26
C PRO A 458 -18.17 -7.28 -9.65
N GLY A 459 -19.08 -6.54 -10.29
CA GLY A 459 -19.71 -6.91 -11.54
C GLY A 459 -18.81 -6.72 -12.77
N GLN A 460 -18.48 -7.84 -13.40
CA GLN A 460 -18.63 -8.01 -14.84
C GLN A 460 -19.48 -9.27 -15.03
N GLN A 461 -20.46 -9.24 -15.92
CA GLN A 461 -21.26 -10.42 -16.22
C GLN A 461 -20.34 -11.49 -16.82
N MET A 462 -19.93 -12.44 -16.00
CA MET A 462 -19.34 -13.71 -16.43
C MET A 462 -20.42 -14.55 -17.13
N PRO A 463 -20.11 -15.24 -18.24
CA PRO A 463 -20.91 -16.38 -18.65
C PRO A 463 -20.69 -17.52 -17.64
N SER A 464 -21.76 -18.03 -17.04
CA SER A 464 -21.76 -19.28 -16.26
C SER A 464 -21.34 -20.46 -17.15
N PRO A 465 -20.61 -21.48 -16.62
CA PRO A 465 -20.36 -22.73 -17.34
C PRO A 465 -21.70 -23.44 -17.62
N ALA A 466 -21.98 -23.69 -18.89
CA ALA A 466 -23.27 -24.14 -19.36
C ALA A 466 -23.47 -25.65 -19.17
N PHE A 467 -23.73 -26.12 -17.94
CA PHE A 467 -24.34 -27.45 -17.80
C PHE A 467 -25.82 -27.40 -18.19
N ALA A 468 -26.11 -28.01 -19.35
CA ALA A 468 -27.40 -28.26 -19.98
C ALA A 468 -28.00 -27.13 -20.86
N ARG A 469 -27.23 -26.61 -21.82
CA ARG A 469 -27.83 -26.14 -23.07
C ARG A 469 -28.06 -27.35 -23.98
N GLU A 470 -29.22 -27.44 -24.63
CA GLU A 470 -29.44 -28.45 -25.67
C GLU A 470 -28.35 -28.28 -26.74
N LEU A 471 -27.61 -29.35 -27.04
CA LEU A 471 -26.59 -29.32 -28.08
C LEU A 471 -27.27 -29.00 -29.42
N PRO A 472 -26.76 -28.01 -30.18
CA PRO A 472 -27.38 -27.62 -31.45
C PRO A 472 -27.54 -28.83 -32.38
N THR A 473 -28.64 -28.85 -33.14
CA THR A 473 -28.87 -29.88 -34.16
C THR A 473 -28.44 -29.43 -35.55
N ASP A 474 -28.23 -28.13 -35.75
CA ASP A 474 -27.71 -27.55 -36.98
C ASP A 474 -26.19 -27.41 -36.92
N SER A 475 -25.47 -27.94 -37.91
CA SER A 475 -24.02 -27.83 -38.01
C SER A 475 -23.54 -26.38 -38.06
N ALA A 476 -24.29 -25.45 -38.68
CA ALA A 476 -23.88 -24.05 -38.78
C ALA A 476 -23.82 -23.37 -37.40
N GLU A 477 -24.81 -23.67 -36.55
CA GLU A 477 -24.86 -23.17 -35.16
C GLU A 477 -23.74 -23.77 -34.29
N VAL A 478 -23.35 -25.02 -34.54
CA VAL A 478 -22.20 -25.64 -33.84
C VAL A 478 -20.88 -24.99 -34.27
N TYR A 479 -20.67 -24.73 -35.55
CA TYR A 479 -19.46 -24.04 -36.03
C TYR A 479 -19.35 -22.62 -35.46
N GLU A 480 -20.42 -21.83 -35.50
CA GLU A 480 -20.44 -20.48 -34.93
C GLU A 480 -20.09 -20.50 -33.44
N ARG A 481 -20.58 -21.51 -32.71
CA ARG A 481 -20.25 -21.64 -31.28
C ARG A 481 -18.78 -22.01 -31.04
N ILE A 482 -18.22 -22.93 -31.83
CA ILE A 482 -16.81 -23.31 -31.72
C ILE A 482 -15.92 -22.09 -31.99
N ASP A 483 -16.23 -21.29 -33.01
CA ASP A 483 -15.43 -20.11 -33.35
C ASP A 483 -15.43 -19.07 -32.21
N LEU A 484 -16.60 -18.84 -31.60
CA LEU A 484 -16.72 -17.98 -30.42
C LEU A 484 -15.93 -18.52 -29.22
N ASP A 485 -16.07 -19.80 -28.91
CA ASP A 485 -15.41 -20.42 -27.75
C ASP A 485 -13.88 -20.47 -27.95
N ARG A 486 -13.39 -20.64 -29.19
CA ARG A 486 -11.96 -20.57 -29.50
C ARG A 486 -11.41 -19.13 -29.40
N ALA A 487 -12.19 -18.13 -29.81
CA ALA A 487 -11.81 -16.72 -29.62
C ALA A 487 -11.70 -16.37 -28.13
N GLU A 488 -12.65 -16.81 -27.32
CA GLU A 488 -12.62 -16.62 -25.86
C GLU A 488 -11.44 -17.39 -25.24
N LEU A 489 -11.17 -18.62 -25.69
CA LEU A 489 -10.02 -19.41 -25.24
C LEU A 489 -8.69 -18.69 -25.53
N ALA A 490 -8.54 -18.09 -26.72
CA ALA A 490 -7.34 -17.33 -27.08
C ALA A 490 -7.13 -16.11 -26.17
N ASP A 491 -8.20 -15.38 -25.81
CA ASP A 491 -8.13 -14.26 -24.86
C ASP A 491 -7.68 -14.71 -23.47
N TYR A 492 -8.29 -15.79 -22.93
CA TYR A 492 -7.91 -16.33 -21.63
C TYR A 492 -6.44 -16.78 -21.61
N ARG A 493 -5.97 -17.41 -22.69
CA ARG A 493 -4.57 -17.82 -22.82
C ARG A 493 -3.64 -16.61 -22.92
N PHE A 494 -4.01 -15.57 -23.65
CA PHE A 494 -3.23 -14.33 -23.72
C PHE A 494 -3.06 -13.70 -22.33
N ARG A 495 -4.18 -13.55 -21.60
CA ARG A 495 -4.20 -12.98 -20.25
C ARG A 495 -3.43 -13.83 -19.24
N LEU A 496 -3.46 -15.16 -19.40
CA LEU A 496 -2.64 -16.07 -18.61
C LEU A 496 -1.15 -15.82 -18.85
N ALA A 497 -0.73 -15.72 -20.11
CA ALA A 497 0.66 -15.46 -20.47
C ALA A 497 1.15 -14.10 -19.95
N GLU A 498 0.33 -13.06 -20.08
CA GLU A 498 0.62 -11.74 -19.53
C GLU A 498 0.77 -11.76 -18.01
N HIS A 499 -0.15 -12.44 -17.31
CA HIS A 499 -0.12 -12.53 -15.84
C HIS A 499 1.08 -13.35 -15.34
N LEU A 500 1.39 -14.47 -16.00
CA LEU A 500 2.56 -15.30 -15.71
C LEU A 500 3.87 -14.50 -15.85
N TRP A 501 3.98 -13.73 -16.93
CA TRP A 501 5.14 -12.87 -17.15
C TRP A 501 5.22 -11.74 -16.12
N THR A 502 4.15 -10.95 -15.97
CA THR A 502 4.20 -9.67 -15.24
C THR A 502 4.10 -9.82 -13.73
N ARG A 503 3.46 -10.89 -13.23
CA ARG A 503 3.23 -11.10 -11.79
C ARG A 503 4.03 -12.25 -11.20
N PHE A 504 4.40 -13.25 -12.00
CA PHE A 504 5.11 -14.44 -11.52
C PHE A 504 6.52 -14.62 -12.09
N ASP A 505 6.96 -13.75 -13.01
CA ASP A 505 8.26 -13.85 -13.70
C ASP A 505 8.45 -15.20 -14.43
N ASP A 506 7.35 -15.89 -14.78
CA ASP A 506 7.37 -17.14 -15.54
C ASP A 506 7.41 -16.86 -17.05
N ILE A 507 8.55 -16.33 -17.48
CA ILE A 507 8.83 -15.90 -18.85
C ILE A 507 8.75 -17.07 -19.84
N ASP A 508 9.19 -18.26 -19.44
CA ASP A 508 9.21 -19.43 -20.33
C ASP A 508 7.79 -19.88 -20.68
N SER A 509 6.90 -20.01 -19.68
CA SER A 509 5.51 -20.36 -19.90
C SER A 509 4.78 -19.29 -20.72
N ALA A 510 5.01 -18.00 -20.40
CA ALA A 510 4.43 -16.89 -21.15
C ALA A 510 4.86 -16.89 -22.62
N ASN A 511 6.16 -17.09 -22.89
CA ASN A 511 6.71 -17.19 -24.25
C ASN A 511 6.05 -18.30 -25.06
N VAL A 512 5.85 -19.48 -24.47
CA VAL A 512 5.21 -20.62 -25.18
C VAL A 512 3.80 -20.25 -25.61
N ILE A 513 3.03 -19.63 -24.72
CA ILE A 513 1.64 -19.26 -25.00
C ILE A 513 1.57 -18.13 -26.03
N PHE A 514 2.38 -17.07 -25.89
CA PHE A 514 2.40 -15.98 -26.85
C PHE A 514 2.82 -16.44 -28.25
N ASN A 515 3.81 -17.35 -28.38
CA ASN A 515 4.19 -17.91 -29.67
C ASN A 515 3.05 -18.69 -30.33
N ASP A 516 2.28 -19.45 -29.55
CA ASP A 516 1.13 -20.19 -30.06
C ASP A 516 0.04 -19.24 -30.60
N ILE A 517 -0.29 -18.19 -29.84
CA ILE A 517 -1.26 -17.17 -30.27
C ILE A 517 -0.74 -16.39 -31.50
N ALA A 518 0.55 -16.04 -31.51
CA ALA A 518 1.18 -15.34 -32.63
C ALA A 518 1.15 -16.14 -33.94
N GLY A 519 1.11 -17.47 -33.85
CA GLY A 519 1.00 -18.38 -34.99
C GLY A 519 -0.42 -18.52 -35.56
N GLN A 520 -1.45 -18.04 -34.86
CA GLN A 520 -2.86 -18.16 -35.28
C GLN A 520 -3.32 -16.91 -36.02
N HIS A 521 -3.73 -17.05 -37.28
CA HIS A 521 -4.14 -15.91 -38.12
C HIS A 521 -5.60 -15.47 -37.93
N ASP A 522 -6.40 -16.26 -37.21
CA ASP A 522 -7.84 -16.01 -37.06
C ASP A 522 -8.14 -14.89 -36.05
N TYR A 523 -7.18 -14.55 -35.17
CA TYR A 523 -7.34 -13.57 -34.09
C TYR A 523 -6.44 -12.35 -34.31
N VAL A 524 -6.82 -11.51 -35.27
CA VAL A 524 -6.04 -10.35 -35.74
C VAL A 524 -5.47 -9.52 -34.59
N ASP A 525 -6.32 -9.04 -33.67
CA ASP A 525 -5.89 -8.18 -32.55
C ASP A 525 -5.02 -8.90 -31.51
N LEU A 526 -5.42 -10.11 -31.08
CA LEU A 526 -4.66 -10.88 -30.09
C LEU A 526 -3.30 -11.30 -30.62
N ARG A 527 -3.21 -11.60 -31.92
CA ARG A 527 -1.95 -11.90 -32.59
C ARG A 527 -1.01 -10.71 -32.57
N ALA A 528 -1.49 -9.50 -32.88
CA ALA A 528 -0.68 -8.28 -32.82
C ALA A 528 -0.12 -8.05 -31.40
N LYS A 529 -0.98 -8.21 -30.39
CA LYS A 529 -0.58 -8.12 -28.98
C LYS A 529 0.45 -9.18 -28.61
N ALA A 530 0.26 -10.44 -29.02
CA ALA A 530 1.18 -11.53 -28.73
C ALA A 530 2.56 -11.33 -29.37
N LEU A 531 2.60 -10.86 -30.62
CA LEU A 531 3.85 -10.48 -31.30
C LEU A 531 4.57 -9.36 -30.55
N LEU A 532 3.84 -8.32 -30.13
CA LEU A 532 4.41 -7.23 -29.36
C LEU A 532 4.98 -7.72 -28.01
N SER A 533 4.23 -8.55 -27.29
CA SER A 533 4.70 -9.16 -26.02
C SER A 533 5.97 -10.00 -26.21
N LEU A 534 6.05 -10.80 -27.28
CA LEU A 534 7.24 -11.59 -27.61
C LEU A 534 8.47 -10.73 -27.89
N HIS A 535 8.29 -9.60 -28.57
CA HIS A 535 9.39 -8.66 -28.82
C HIS A 535 9.97 -8.13 -27.50
N TYR A 536 9.10 -7.64 -26.60
CA TYR A 536 9.54 -7.14 -25.28
C TYR A 536 10.23 -8.22 -24.44
N LEU A 537 9.70 -9.44 -24.43
CA LEU A 537 10.32 -10.58 -23.73
C LEU A 537 11.73 -10.88 -24.25
N GLN A 538 11.93 -10.81 -25.57
CA GLN A 538 13.23 -11.10 -26.20
C GLN A 538 14.25 -9.98 -26.02
N GLU A 539 13.81 -8.71 -26.00
CA GLU A 539 14.66 -7.57 -25.64
C GLU A 539 15.16 -7.65 -24.19
N LEU A 540 14.27 -7.94 -23.24
CA LEU A 540 14.62 -8.13 -21.83
C LEU A 540 15.62 -9.26 -21.63
N ALA A 541 15.47 -10.36 -22.38
CA ALA A 541 16.38 -11.50 -22.34
C ALA A 541 17.76 -11.23 -22.97
N SER A 542 18.00 -10.05 -23.57
CA SER A 542 19.23 -9.72 -24.32
C SER A 542 19.59 -10.77 -25.37
N SER A 543 18.58 -11.44 -25.93
CA SER A 543 18.77 -12.52 -26.89
C SER A 543 18.81 -11.96 -28.32
N ASP A 544 19.89 -12.23 -29.06
CA ASP A 544 19.95 -12.01 -30.52
C ASP A 544 18.99 -12.99 -31.21
N SER A 545 17.70 -12.64 -31.22
CA SER A 545 16.65 -13.44 -31.83
C SER A 545 16.25 -12.85 -33.17
N ALA A 546 16.55 -13.57 -34.26
CA ALA A 546 16.11 -13.21 -35.61
C ALA A 546 14.57 -13.07 -35.71
N MET A 547 13.82 -13.71 -34.79
CA MET A 547 12.37 -13.51 -34.69
C MET A 547 12.05 -12.11 -34.12
N SER A 548 12.75 -11.65 -33.08
CA SER A 548 12.55 -10.29 -32.52
C SER A 548 12.75 -9.20 -33.58
N ASP A 549 13.81 -9.33 -34.37
CA ASP A 549 14.14 -8.38 -35.45
C ASP A 549 13.10 -8.38 -36.58
N SER A 550 12.35 -9.48 -36.72
CA SER A 550 11.31 -9.63 -37.74
C SER A 550 9.95 -9.09 -37.32
N ILE A 551 9.66 -9.03 -36.01
CA ILE A 551 8.35 -8.62 -35.48
C ILE A 551 7.91 -7.23 -35.95
N PRO A 552 8.77 -6.18 -35.96
CA PRO A 552 8.38 -4.87 -36.46
C PRO A 552 7.98 -4.92 -37.93
N ASN A 553 8.67 -5.71 -38.76
CA ASN A 553 8.28 -5.90 -40.16
C ASN A 553 6.93 -6.59 -40.29
N ILE A 554 6.69 -7.65 -39.51
CA ILE A 554 5.41 -8.36 -39.46
C ILE A 554 4.27 -7.42 -39.06
N LEU A 555 4.47 -6.62 -38.01
CA LEU A 555 3.46 -5.68 -37.53
C LEU A 555 3.17 -4.56 -38.54
N HIS A 556 4.19 -4.04 -39.22
CA HIS A 556 4.04 -3.05 -40.28
C HIS A 556 3.28 -3.59 -41.50
N GLU A 557 3.61 -4.81 -41.93
CA GLU A 557 3.03 -5.44 -43.12
C GLU A 557 1.60 -5.91 -42.90
N GLU A 558 1.31 -6.51 -41.74
CA GLU A 558 0.01 -7.14 -41.47
C GLU A 558 -1.01 -6.19 -40.79
N TYR A 559 -0.56 -5.12 -40.11
CA TYR A 559 -1.44 -4.21 -39.33
C TYR A 559 -1.28 -2.72 -39.67
N PRO A 560 -1.32 -2.32 -40.97
CA PRO A 560 -0.98 -0.96 -41.38
C PRO A 560 -1.92 0.11 -40.81
N ALA A 561 -1.39 1.32 -40.60
CA ALA A 561 -2.12 2.51 -40.16
C ALA A 561 -2.74 2.46 -38.75
N GLY A 562 -2.43 1.43 -37.95
CA GLY A 562 -2.87 1.28 -36.55
C GLY A 562 -1.80 1.62 -35.51
N GLU A 563 -2.12 1.40 -34.22
CA GLU A 563 -1.20 1.60 -33.09
C GLU A 563 0.04 0.70 -33.17
N TYR A 564 -0.13 -0.56 -33.60
CA TYR A 564 0.97 -1.52 -33.78
C TYR A 564 1.89 -1.13 -34.95
N ASP A 565 1.34 -0.58 -36.04
CA ASP A 565 2.15 -0.04 -37.16
C ASP A 565 2.90 1.23 -36.74
N ARG A 566 2.29 2.11 -35.93
CA ARG A 566 2.98 3.27 -35.36
C ARG A 566 4.20 2.85 -34.53
N TRP A 567 4.02 1.84 -33.67
CA TRP A 567 5.11 1.26 -32.90
C TRP A 567 6.19 0.65 -33.82
N ALA A 568 5.80 -0.16 -34.80
CA ALA A 568 6.71 -0.81 -35.74
C ALA A 568 7.52 0.18 -36.57
N ARG A 569 6.88 1.22 -37.12
CA ARG A 569 7.53 2.27 -37.93
C ARG A 569 8.59 3.03 -37.16
N ASN A 570 8.35 3.31 -35.88
CA ASN A 570 9.34 3.96 -35.01
C ASN A 570 10.62 3.11 -34.94
N LEU A 571 10.47 1.80 -34.68
CA LEU A 571 11.60 0.88 -34.56
C LEU A 571 12.31 0.62 -35.89
N LEU A 572 11.56 0.62 -37.00
CA LEU A 572 12.08 0.46 -38.37
C LEU A 572 12.69 1.76 -38.96
N GLY A 573 12.54 2.90 -38.28
CA GLY A 573 12.98 4.21 -38.79
C GLY A 573 12.20 4.69 -40.03
N LEU A 574 10.93 4.29 -40.16
CA LEU A 574 10.02 4.70 -41.22
C LEU A 574 9.35 6.03 -40.91
N GLU A 575 8.69 6.63 -41.91
CA GLU A 575 7.93 7.87 -41.71
C GLU A 575 6.80 7.64 -40.67
N PRO A 576 6.73 8.45 -39.61
CA PRO A 576 5.73 8.26 -38.57
C PRO A 576 4.33 8.49 -39.14
N LEU A 577 3.36 7.69 -38.69
CA LEU A 577 1.96 7.97 -38.96
C LEU A 577 1.59 9.31 -38.31
N PRO A 578 0.64 10.08 -38.88
CA PRO A 578 0.12 11.29 -38.24
C PRO A 578 -0.22 10.98 -36.78
N GLU A 579 0.23 11.80 -35.84
CA GLU A 579 -0.03 11.54 -34.41
C GLU A 579 -1.54 11.36 -34.18
N PRO A 580 -1.94 10.36 -33.38
CA PRO A 580 -3.34 10.22 -33.06
C PRO A 580 -3.70 11.50 -32.33
N VAL A 581 -4.73 12.18 -32.81
CA VAL A 581 -5.03 13.48 -32.28
C VAL A 581 -5.45 13.31 -30.81
N ASP A 582 -4.71 13.92 -29.89
CA ASP A 582 -4.84 13.67 -28.44
C ASP A 582 -5.99 14.46 -27.84
N THR A 583 -6.39 15.55 -28.51
CA THR A 583 -7.52 16.38 -28.08
C THR A 583 -8.65 16.34 -29.09
N VAL A 584 -9.88 16.28 -28.59
CA VAL A 584 -11.08 16.36 -29.43
C VAL A 584 -11.13 17.63 -30.29
N ALA A 585 -10.53 18.73 -29.82
CA ALA A 585 -10.48 20.01 -30.53
C ALA A 585 -9.58 19.94 -31.78
N GLU A 586 -8.40 19.35 -31.65
CA GLU A 586 -7.50 19.13 -32.79
C GLU A 586 -8.09 18.10 -33.76
N ALA A 587 -8.78 17.06 -33.25
CA ALA A 587 -9.39 16.03 -34.08
C ALA A 587 -10.50 16.63 -34.95
N TYR A 588 -11.29 17.52 -34.36
CA TYR A 588 -12.33 18.28 -35.05
C TYR A 588 -11.73 19.24 -36.10
N LEU A 589 -10.65 19.95 -35.76
CA LEU A 589 -9.94 20.82 -36.70
C LEU A 589 -9.36 20.03 -37.89
N ASN A 590 -8.83 18.83 -37.64
CA ASN A 590 -8.33 17.95 -38.69
C ASN A 590 -9.46 17.54 -39.66
N ALA A 591 -10.61 17.13 -39.13
CA ALA A 591 -11.78 16.80 -39.95
C ALA A 591 -12.27 18.03 -40.76
N GLU A 592 -12.24 19.23 -40.19
CA GLU A 592 -12.54 20.48 -40.91
C GLU A 592 -11.53 20.77 -42.04
N ASN A 593 -10.23 20.54 -41.81
CA ASN A 593 -9.20 20.77 -42.83
C ASN A 593 -9.34 19.80 -44.01
N LEU A 594 -9.60 18.51 -43.74
CA LEU A 594 -9.89 17.51 -44.76
C LEU A 594 -11.09 17.93 -45.63
N TRP A 595 -12.09 18.56 -45.01
CA TRP A 595 -13.26 19.06 -45.71
C TRP A 595 -13.00 20.36 -46.50
N LEU A 596 -12.37 21.36 -45.89
CA LEU A 596 -12.29 22.73 -46.42
C LEU A 596 -11.06 23.00 -47.28
N GLU A 597 -9.93 22.37 -46.97
CA GLU A 597 -8.65 22.62 -47.65
C GLU A 597 -8.29 21.51 -48.65
N GLU A 598 -8.54 20.25 -48.27
CA GLU A 598 -8.16 19.09 -49.08
C GLU A 598 -9.29 18.56 -49.98
N GLU A 599 -10.49 19.13 -49.86
CA GLU A 599 -11.71 18.76 -50.63
C GLU A 599 -11.98 17.25 -50.65
N SER A 600 -11.70 16.55 -49.53
CA SER A 600 -11.78 15.08 -49.41
C SER A 600 -12.95 14.65 -48.50
N PRO A 601 -14.20 14.64 -49.01
CA PRO A 601 -15.42 14.49 -48.20
C PRO A 601 -15.53 13.14 -47.47
N SER A 602 -15.05 12.04 -48.06
CA SER A 602 -15.11 10.72 -47.42
C SER A 602 -14.22 10.66 -46.18
N GLU A 603 -12.98 11.11 -46.32
CA GLU A 603 -11.99 11.11 -45.23
C GLU A 603 -12.40 12.08 -44.11
N ALA A 604 -13.02 13.22 -44.47
CA ALA A 604 -13.60 14.13 -43.50
C ALA A 604 -14.76 13.49 -42.72
N VAL A 605 -15.65 12.74 -43.38
CA VAL A 605 -16.76 12.02 -42.73
C VAL A 605 -16.22 10.98 -41.74
N ASP A 606 -15.23 10.17 -42.15
CA ASP A 606 -14.62 9.16 -41.28
C ASP A 606 -13.95 9.81 -40.06
N ALA A 607 -13.23 10.93 -40.26
CA ALA A 607 -12.61 11.69 -39.19
C ALA A 607 -13.64 12.28 -38.22
N TYR A 608 -14.79 12.77 -38.71
CA TYR A 608 -15.88 13.25 -37.85
C TYR A 608 -16.56 12.12 -37.07
N LEU A 609 -16.76 10.95 -37.67
CA LEU A 609 -17.36 9.80 -36.98
C LEU A 609 -16.43 9.25 -35.90
N LEU A 610 -15.13 9.21 -36.15
CA LEU A 610 -14.13 8.80 -35.17
C LEU A 610 -14.15 9.68 -33.90
N ILE A 611 -14.45 10.97 -34.02
CA ILE A 611 -14.61 11.86 -32.86
C ILE A 611 -15.73 11.37 -31.94
N THR A 612 -16.83 10.89 -32.53
CA THR A 612 -18.00 10.43 -31.77
C THR A 612 -17.82 9.06 -31.13
N GLU A 613 -16.87 8.28 -31.64
CA GLU A 613 -16.44 7.02 -31.06
C GLU A 613 -15.43 7.23 -29.93
N LYS A 614 -14.42 8.08 -30.14
CA LYS A 614 -13.30 8.27 -29.21
C LYS A 614 -13.62 9.26 -28.08
N TRP A 615 -14.46 10.27 -28.32
CA TRP A 615 -14.87 11.26 -27.31
C TRP A 615 -16.38 11.50 -27.31
N PRO A 616 -17.19 10.45 -27.03
CA PRO A 616 -18.64 10.57 -27.05
C PRO A 616 -19.16 11.65 -26.10
N ASP A 617 -18.53 11.83 -24.93
CA ASP A 617 -18.97 12.83 -23.94
C ASP A 617 -18.56 14.28 -24.27
N SER A 618 -17.91 14.52 -25.40
CA SER A 618 -17.46 15.87 -25.79
C SER A 618 -18.59 16.73 -26.34
N ASP A 619 -18.57 18.03 -26.02
CA ASP A 619 -19.43 19.05 -26.64
C ASP A 619 -19.29 19.10 -28.18
N LEU A 620 -18.16 18.63 -28.74
CA LEU A 620 -17.91 18.59 -30.19
C LEU A 620 -18.43 17.32 -30.87
N ALA A 621 -18.70 16.23 -30.14
CA ALA A 621 -19.22 15.00 -30.71
C ALA A 621 -20.57 15.18 -31.44
N PRO A 622 -21.60 15.84 -30.87
CA PRO A 622 -22.84 16.07 -31.61
C PRO A 622 -22.66 17.00 -32.81
N GLN A 623 -21.66 17.89 -32.78
CA GLN A 623 -21.33 18.74 -33.92
C GLN A 623 -20.66 17.93 -35.04
N ALA A 624 -19.81 16.97 -34.70
CA ALA A 624 -19.13 16.11 -35.66
C ALA A 624 -20.12 15.18 -36.38
N LEU A 625 -21.04 14.56 -35.64
CA LEU A 625 -22.16 13.78 -36.22
C LEU A 625 -23.06 14.63 -37.14
N TYR A 626 -23.32 15.88 -36.78
CA TYR A 626 -24.11 16.76 -37.64
C TYR A 626 -23.36 17.11 -38.93
N ALA A 627 -22.06 17.43 -38.81
CA ALA A 627 -21.22 17.77 -39.95
C ALA A 627 -21.07 16.58 -40.92
N SER A 628 -20.81 15.38 -40.40
CA SER A 628 -20.73 14.17 -41.21
C SER A 628 -22.04 13.89 -41.93
N ALA A 629 -23.19 13.96 -41.23
CA ALA A 629 -24.50 13.79 -41.82
C ALA A 629 -24.80 14.80 -42.94
N TRP A 630 -24.40 16.06 -42.74
CA TRP A 630 -24.60 17.11 -43.73
C TRP A 630 -23.75 16.88 -44.98
N ILE A 631 -22.48 16.50 -44.83
CA ILE A 631 -21.57 16.18 -45.94
C ILE A 631 -22.12 14.98 -46.73
N MET A 632 -22.51 13.90 -46.03
CA MET A 632 -23.12 12.72 -46.65
C MET A 632 -24.36 13.10 -47.46
N GLU A 633 -25.27 13.90 -46.90
CA GLU A 633 -26.51 14.30 -47.56
C GLU A 633 -26.29 15.22 -48.78
N ASN A 634 -25.45 16.24 -48.63
CA ASN A 634 -25.41 17.37 -49.59
C ASN A 634 -24.26 17.27 -50.59
N VAL A 635 -23.25 16.45 -50.30
CA VAL A 635 -22.01 16.38 -51.10
C VAL A 635 -21.85 14.98 -51.69
N MET A 636 -22.01 13.95 -50.86
CA MET A 636 -21.85 12.55 -51.29
C MET A 636 -23.13 11.94 -51.87
N GLU A 637 -24.27 12.62 -51.69
CA GLU A 637 -25.61 12.11 -52.05
C GLU A 637 -25.98 10.79 -51.35
N ASP A 638 -25.36 10.50 -50.18
CA ASP A 638 -25.64 9.33 -49.34
C ASP A 638 -26.74 9.65 -48.32
N ALA A 639 -27.99 9.45 -48.75
CA ALA A 639 -29.16 9.69 -47.92
C ALA A 639 -29.32 8.69 -46.76
N GLU A 640 -28.81 7.46 -46.90
CA GLU A 640 -28.93 6.43 -45.87
C GLU A 640 -27.91 6.66 -44.75
N GLY A 641 -26.65 6.92 -45.09
CA GLY A 641 -25.60 7.29 -44.13
C GLY A 641 -25.89 8.60 -43.40
N ALA A 642 -26.43 9.60 -44.12
CA ALA A 642 -26.88 10.84 -43.52
C ALA A 642 -28.05 10.63 -42.55
N PHE A 643 -29.05 9.81 -42.92
CA PHE A 643 -30.16 9.48 -42.04
C PHE A 643 -29.68 8.80 -40.76
N ALA A 644 -28.81 7.79 -40.87
CA ALA A 644 -28.25 7.08 -39.72
C ALA A 644 -27.51 8.04 -38.77
N SER A 645 -26.70 8.95 -39.32
CA SER A 645 -25.95 9.93 -38.51
C SER A 645 -26.86 10.96 -37.84
N TYR A 646 -27.90 11.44 -38.53
CA TYR A 646 -28.91 12.30 -37.91
C TYR A 646 -29.74 11.57 -36.83
N ASP A 647 -30.08 10.29 -37.04
CA ASP A 647 -30.82 9.48 -36.07
C ASP A 647 -29.98 9.18 -34.82
N SER A 648 -28.71 8.79 -35.00
CA SER A 648 -27.73 8.65 -33.91
C SER A 648 -27.53 9.96 -33.14
N LEU A 649 -27.50 11.12 -33.81
CA LEU A 649 -27.42 12.42 -33.14
C LEU A 649 -28.64 12.65 -32.23
N ILE A 650 -29.85 12.32 -32.70
CA ILE A 650 -31.08 12.45 -31.92
C ILE A 650 -31.11 11.48 -30.74
N ALA A 651 -30.62 10.25 -30.95
CA ALA A 651 -30.65 9.18 -29.95
C ALA A 651 -29.62 9.40 -28.84
N TRP A 652 -28.38 9.76 -29.19
CA TRP A 652 -27.26 9.80 -28.26
C TRP A 652 -27.05 11.17 -27.62
N TYR A 653 -27.47 12.26 -28.28
CA TYR A 653 -27.21 13.63 -27.81
C TYR A 653 -28.47 14.48 -27.64
N PRO A 654 -29.52 14.02 -26.91
CA PRO A 654 -30.87 14.61 -26.86
C PRO A 654 -30.96 16.08 -26.41
N GLU A 655 -29.91 16.61 -25.79
CA GLU A 655 -29.81 18.00 -25.30
C GLU A 655 -28.97 18.92 -26.23
N SER A 656 -28.48 18.41 -27.37
CA SER A 656 -27.63 19.16 -28.30
C SER A 656 -28.39 20.26 -29.07
N GLN A 657 -27.71 21.39 -29.31
CA GLN A 657 -28.23 22.47 -30.17
C GLN A 657 -28.55 22.03 -31.61
N TYR A 658 -27.92 20.96 -32.11
CA TYR A 658 -28.10 20.46 -33.48
C TYR A 658 -29.38 19.63 -33.66
N ILE A 659 -30.06 19.25 -32.58
CA ILE A 659 -31.23 18.37 -32.63
C ILE A 659 -32.40 18.95 -33.39
N THR A 660 -32.65 20.25 -33.28
CA THR A 660 -33.76 20.86 -34.01
C THR A 660 -33.56 20.75 -35.52
N MET A 661 -32.30 20.72 -35.97
CA MET A 661 -31.95 20.54 -37.38
C MET A 661 -32.03 19.06 -37.77
N ALA A 662 -31.45 18.15 -36.98
CA ALA A 662 -31.51 16.71 -37.23
C ALA A 662 -32.94 16.16 -37.21
N LYS A 663 -33.79 16.55 -36.24
CA LYS A 663 -35.20 16.14 -36.18
C LYS A 663 -35.99 16.56 -37.43
N LYS A 664 -35.65 17.68 -38.07
CA LYS A 664 -36.29 18.09 -39.34
C LYS A 664 -35.89 17.20 -40.51
N LYS A 665 -34.70 16.60 -40.45
CA LYS A 665 -34.16 15.68 -41.46
C LYS A 665 -34.69 14.26 -41.28
N VAL A 666 -35.00 13.86 -40.04
CA VAL A 666 -35.48 12.52 -39.67
C VAL A 666 -37.02 12.44 -39.52
N ALA A 667 -37.74 13.57 -39.48
CA ALA A 667 -39.19 13.59 -39.23
C ALA A 667 -40.04 12.95 -40.34
N PRO A 668 -40.90 11.95 -40.04
CA PRO A 668 -42.02 11.60 -40.90
C PRO A 668 -43.08 12.73 -40.91
N PRO A 669 -43.94 12.84 -41.95
CA PRO A 669 -44.88 13.96 -42.10
C PRO A 669 -45.81 14.10 -40.87
N PRO A 670 -46.12 15.33 -40.42
CA PRO A 670 -46.64 15.57 -39.07
C PRO A 670 -48.06 15.05 -38.87
N VAL A 671 -48.26 14.35 -37.75
CA VAL A 671 -49.56 14.00 -37.17
C VAL A 671 -49.96 15.09 -36.17
N GLU A 672 -51.19 15.62 -36.26
CA GLU A 672 -51.71 16.65 -35.36
C GLU A 672 -51.89 16.11 -33.92
N ILE A 673 -51.30 16.80 -32.92
CA ILE A 673 -51.43 16.46 -31.49
C ILE A 673 -52.43 17.43 -30.83
N PRO A 674 -53.43 16.93 -30.06
CA PRO A 674 -54.43 17.75 -29.39
C PRO A 674 -53.84 18.67 -28.30
N ASP A 675 -54.45 19.85 -28.14
CA ASP A 675 -54.07 20.95 -27.23
C ASP A 675 -53.93 20.59 -25.73
N SER A 676 -54.18 19.35 -25.33
CA SER A 676 -54.20 18.93 -23.92
C SER A 676 -52.83 18.58 -23.32
N LEU A 677 -51.73 18.76 -24.06
CA LEU A 677 -50.39 18.28 -23.63
C LEU A 677 -49.28 19.35 -23.68
N LYS A 678 -49.60 20.64 -23.50
CA LYS A 678 -48.57 21.69 -23.34
C LYS A 678 -48.56 22.30 -21.94
N VAL A 679 -47.52 22.01 -21.16
CA VAL A 679 -46.99 22.77 -19.99
C VAL A 679 -45.52 22.32 -19.83
N GLY A 680 -44.47 23.12 -19.65
CA GLY A 680 -44.22 24.55 -19.45
C GLY A 680 -42.85 24.66 -18.74
N GLU A 681 -41.84 25.26 -19.38
CA GLU A 681 -40.45 25.44 -18.89
C GLU A 681 -40.35 26.58 -17.86
N ASP A 682 -39.43 26.45 -16.88
CA ASP A 682 -38.44 27.47 -16.50
C ASP A 682 -37.78 27.15 -15.14
N THR A 683 -36.43 27.17 -15.07
CA THR A 683 -35.63 28.18 -14.33
C THR A 683 -34.14 27.80 -14.22
N THR A 684 -33.28 28.67 -14.77
CA THR A 684 -31.84 28.78 -14.47
C THR A 684 -31.61 29.98 -13.54
N GLY A 685 -30.67 29.91 -12.58
CA GLY A 685 -30.26 31.08 -11.77
C GLY A 685 -28.96 30.88 -10.98
N THR A 686 -27.99 31.75 -11.25
CA THR A 686 -26.66 31.96 -10.63
C THR A 686 -26.71 32.63 -9.24
N VAL A 687 -25.72 32.40 -8.37
CA VAL A 687 -25.64 32.91 -6.98
C VAL A 687 -24.76 34.17 -6.86
N GLU A 688 -25.31 35.24 -6.25
CA GLU A 688 -24.62 36.43 -5.74
C GLU A 688 -24.42 36.36 -4.20
N LEU A 689 -23.35 37.00 -3.70
CA LEU A 689 -23.03 37.18 -2.27
C LEU A 689 -24.03 38.15 -1.61
N ALA A 690 -24.66 37.75 -0.50
CA ALA A 690 -25.63 38.57 0.24
C ALA A 690 -24.98 39.34 1.42
N ASP A 691 -25.22 40.65 1.44
CA ASP A 691 -25.05 41.58 2.57
C ASP A 691 -26.15 41.39 3.64
N GLU A 692 -25.81 41.72 4.89
CA GLU A 692 -26.65 41.88 6.10
C GLU A 692 -27.45 40.66 6.65
N PHE A 693 -26.97 40.10 7.77
CA PHE A 693 -27.71 39.12 8.57
C PHE A 693 -28.94 39.76 9.27
N GLU A 694 -30.12 39.15 9.13
CA GLU A 694 -31.36 39.57 9.83
C GLU A 694 -31.20 39.65 11.36
N PRO A 695 -31.90 40.57 12.06
CA PRO A 695 -31.76 40.76 13.50
C PRO A 695 -32.29 39.56 14.32
N VAL A 696 -31.44 39.04 15.20
CA VAL A 696 -31.70 37.89 16.09
C VAL A 696 -32.67 38.28 17.23
N PRO A 697 -33.64 37.43 17.62
CA PRO A 697 -34.47 37.66 18.82
C PRO A 697 -33.62 37.75 20.11
N PRO A 698 -34.07 38.46 21.16
CA PRO A 698 -33.24 38.75 22.33
C PRO A 698 -32.89 37.49 23.14
N GLY A 699 -31.61 37.09 23.11
CA GLY A 699 -31.03 35.97 23.85
C GLY A 699 -29.60 35.63 23.39
N SER A 700 -28.88 34.79 24.14
CA SER A 700 -27.58 34.23 23.71
C SER A 700 -27.81 33.08 22.72
N GLY A 701 -27.26 33.17 21.51
CA GLY A 701 -27.34 32.14 20.46
C GLY A 701 -25.99 31.45 20.23
N MET A 702 -26.00 30.13 20.06
CA MET A 702 -24.85 29.37 19.54
C MET A 702 -24.72 29.63 18.02
N PRO A 703 -23.54 29.41 17.42
CA PRO A 703 -23.39 29.50 15.97
C PRO A 703 -24.24 28.44 15.26
N GLU A 704 -24.73 28.75 14.06
CA GLU A 704 -25.62 27.88 13.27
C GLU A 704 -25.17 27.83 11.80
N ILE A 705 -25.34 26.67 11.14
CA ILE A 705 -25.13 26.52 9.69
C ILE A 705 -26.37 27.01 8.95
N MET A 706 -26.22 27.99 8.08
CA MET A 706 -27.31 28.50 7.25
C MET A 706 -27.71 27.41 6.24
N GLY A 707 -28.98 26.99 6.28
CA GLY A 707 -29.48 25.87 5.45
C GLY A 707 -29.28 24.48 6.05
N GLY A 708 -28.65 24.37 7.23
CA GLY A 708 -28.52 23.12 7.99
C GLY A 708 -27.82 21.98 7.24
N GLU A 709 -28.24 20.74 7.50
CA GLU A 709 -27.63 19.56 6.86
C GLU A 709 -27.77 19.55 5.33
N ARG A 710 -28.81 20.19 4.79
CA ARG A 710 -29.00 20.29 3.35
C ARG A 710 -27.90 21.10 2.68
N ALA A 711 -27.46 22.19 3.30
CA ALA A 711 -26.34 22.99 2.79
C ALA A 711 -25.02 22.18 2.74
N LEU A 712 -24.81 21.28 3.72
CA LEU A 712 -23.65 20.38 3.71
C LEU A 712 -23.75 19.35 2.58
N SER A 713 -24.92 18.76 2.37
CA SER A 713 -25.15 17.79 1.28
C SER A 713 -25.05 18.44 -0.11
N ASP A 714 -25.58 19.65 -0.27
CA ASP A 714 -25.49 20.43 -1.51
C ASP A 714 -24.02 20.81 -1.79
N ALA A 715 -23.26 21.21 -0.77
CA ALA A 715 -21.83 21.50 -0.91
C ALA A 715 -21.01 20.27 -1.34
N ILE A 716 -21.31 19.08 -0.80
CA ILE A 716 -20.63 17.84 -1.19
C ILE A 716 -20.93 17.51 -2.66
N SER A 717 -22.20 17.58 -3.07
CA SER A 717 -22.64 17.18 -4.41
C SER A 717 -22.30 18.19 -5.51
N GLN A 718 -22.51 19.49 -5.27
CA GLN A 718 -22.35 20.53 -6.29
C GLN A 718 -20.89 20.95 -6.50
N ASN A 719 -20.07 20.91 -5.44
CA ASN A 719 -18.66 21.32 -5.52
C ASN A 719 -17.68 20.14 -5.67
N ARG A 720 -18.18 18.93 -5.91
CA ARG A 720 -17.38 17.68 -6.01
C ARG A 720 -16.42 17.49 -4.82
N LEU A 721 -16.85 17.82 -3.61
CA LEU A 721 -16.03 17.73 -2.39
C LEU A 721 -16.04 16.35 -1.75
N TYR A 722 -16.40 15.31 -2.50
CA TYR A 722 -16.29 13.92 -2.07
C TYR A 722 -14.86 13.41 -2.31
N PRO A 723 -14.21 12.69 -1.37
CA PRO A 723 -12.87 12.14 -1.62
C PRO A 723 -12.84 11.22 -2.85
N PRO A 724 -12.00 11.50 -3.88
CA PRO A 724 -12.01 10.74 -5.12
C PRO A 724 -11.82 9.23 -4.92
N VAL A 725 -10.86 8.85 -4.07
CA VAL A 725 -10.55 7.46 -3.72
C VAL A 725 -11.74 6.76 -3.05
N ALA A 726 -12.48 7.48 -2.19
CA ALA A 726 -13.68 6.94 -1.55
C ALA A 726 -14.86 6.85 -2.52
N LEU A 727 -15.00 7.80 -3.45
CA LEU A 727 -16.08 7.82 -4.45
C LEU A 727 -15.93 6.67 -5.44
N GLU A 728 -14.72 6.46 -5.95
CA GLU A 728 -14.37 5.34 -6.84
C GLU A 728 -14.64 3.99 -6.17
N ALA A 729 -14.33 3.89 -4.88
CA ALA A 729 -14.59 2.69 -4.08
C ALA A 729 -16.03 2.58 -3.55
N SER A 730 -16.91 3.56 -3.83
CA SER A 730 -18.28 3.63 -3.28
C SER A 730 -18.35 3.53 -1.74
N ILE A 731 -17.36 4.09 -1.04
CA ILE A 731 -17.21 4.03 0.42
C ILE A 731 -17.82 5.27 1.06
N ALA A 732 -18.85 5.09 1.89
CA ALA A 732 -19.40 6.16 2.71
C ALA A 732 -18.50 6.51 3.90
N GLY A 733 -18.51 7.78 4.31
CA GLY A 733 -17.67 8.30 5.40
C GLY A 733 -18.40 9.24 6.36
N GLU A 734 -17.95 9.26 7.60
CA GLU A 734 -18.42 10.16 8.65
C GLU A 734 -17.24 10.87 9.31
N VAL A 735 -17.32 12.20 9.45
CA VAL A 735 -16.29 12.99 10.13
C VAL A 735 -16.93 13.89 11.17
N ILE A 736 -16.45 13.81 12.42
CA ILE A 736 -16.82 14.71 13.50
C ILE A 736 -15.66 15.67 13.73
N LEU A 737 -15.90 16.96 13.51
CA LEU A 737 -14.94 18.03 13.72
C LEU A 737 -15.42 18.99 14.78
N THR A 738 -14.49 19.59 15.52
CA THR A 738 -14.74 20.81 16.28
C THR A 738 -13.94 21.97 15.70
N PHE A 739 -14.54 23.16 15.67
CA PHE A 739 -13.94 24.37 15.10
C PHE A 739 -14.56 25.61 15.75
N THR A 740 -14.00 26.78 15.50
CA THR A 740 -14.52 28.06 15.99
C THR A 740 -15.19 28.80 14.83
N VAL A 741 -16.43 29.25 15.03
CA VAL A 741 -17.06 30.21 14.11
C VAL A 741 -16.79 31.60 14.67
N ASN A 742 -16.00 32.38 13.96
CA ASN A 742 -15.65 33.73 14.41
C ASN A 742 -16.84 34.70 14.27
N SER A 743 -16.71 35.90 14.84
CA SER A 743 -17.74 36.94 14.81
C SER A 743 -18.20 37.39 13.41
N GLN A 744 -17.51 36.99 12.33
CA GLN A 744 -17.89 37.22 10.93
C GLN A 744 -18.59 36.03 10.27
N GLY A 745 -18.76 34.91 10.98
CA GLY A 745 -19.41 33.71 10.45
C GLY A 745 -18.48 32.84 9.62
N ILE A 746 -17.16 33.03 9.77
CA ILE A 746 -16.14 32.24 9.07
C ILE A 746 -15.63 31.17 10.03
N PRO A 747 -15.63 29.88 9.64
CA PRO A 747 -15.11 28.80 10.47
C PRO A 747 -13.58 28.71 10.39
N ASP A 748 -12.91 28.63 11.54
CA ASP A 748 -11.47 28.50 11.70
C ASP A 748 -11.08 27.59 12.89
N TYR A 749 -9.80 27.25 13.05
CA TYR A 749 -9.26 26.37 14.10
C TYR A 749 -9.93 24.98 14.19
N PHE A 750 -9.85 24.19 13.11
CA PHE A 750 -10.41 22.84 13.05
C PHE A 750 -9.57 21.82 13.83
N GLU A 751 -10.26 20.93 14.57
CA GLU A 751 -9.73 19.73 15.20
C GLU A 751 -10.63 18.55 14.84
N VAL A 752 -10.05 17.52 14.21
CA VAL A 752 -10.76 16.28 13.86
C VAL A 752 -10.90 15.44 15.13
N LEU A 753 -12.14 15.24 15.58
CA LEU A 753 -12.42 14.40 16.76
C LEU A 753 -12.53 12.93 16.38
N ARG A 754 -13.07 12.64 15.19
CA ARG A 754 -13.23 11.29 14.67
C ARG A 754 -13.43 11.33 13.16
N GLU A 755 -12.82 10.39 12.47
CA GLU A 755 -13.06 10.04 11.08
C GLU A 755 -13.44 8.55 11.03
N THR A 756 -14.30 8.14 10.11
CA THR A 756 -14.66 6.72 9.92
C THR A 756 -15.21 6.49 8.52
N PRO A 757 -14.64 5.58 7.70
CA PRO A 757 -13.37 4.89 7.94
C PRO A 757 -12.17 5.83 7.83
N ASP A 758 -11.10 5.53 8.58
CA ASP A 758 -9.83 6.27 8.51
C ASP A 758 -9.08 5.92 7.21
N GLY A 759 -8.30 6.86 6.66
CA GLY A 759 -7.41 6.62 5.51
C GLY A 759 -7.99 6.91 4.12
N PHE A 760 -9.12 7.62 4.04
CA PHE A 760 -9.82 7.96 2.79
C PHE A 760 -10.01 9.47 2.59
N ASP A 761 -9.22 10.29 3.28
CA ASP A 761 -9.22 11.76 3.20
C ASP A 761 -10.58 12.44 3.47
N PHE A 762 -11.48 11.78 4.22
CA PHE A 762 -12.75 12.37 4.58
C PHE A 762 -12.53 13.60 5.48
N ALA A 763 -11.54 13.59 6.36
CA ALA A 763 -11.27 14.70 7.27
C ALA A 763 -10.90 16.01 6.54
N GLU A 764 -10.02 15.95 5.55
CA GLU A 764 -9.61 17.13 4.78
C GLU A 764 -10.79 17.69 3.97
N ASN A 765 -11.56 16.82 3.34
CA ASN A 765 -12.72 17.22 2.54
C ASN A 765 -13.89 17.71 3.41
N ALA A 766 -14.06 17.17 4.62
CA ALA A 766 -15.05 17.67 5.56
C ALA A 766 -14.73 19.11 6.02
N ILE A 767 -13.45 19.46 6.14
CA ILE A 767 -13.03 20.85 6.42
C ILE A 767 -13.39 21.75 5.23
N GLN A 768 -13.14 21.33 3.99
CA GLN A 768 -13.48 22.11 2.79
C GLN A 768 -15.00 22.30 2.64
N VAL A 769 -15.80 21.26 2.92
CA VAL A 769 -17.27 21.35 2.96
C VAL A 769 -17.70 22.41 3.97
N LEU A 770 -17.16 22.38 5.19
CA LEU A 770 -17.48 23.37 6.21
C LEU A 770 -17.01 24.77 5.83
N GLN A 771 -15.89 24.93 5.12
CA GLN A 771 -15.44 26.25 4.63
C GLN A 771 -16.30 26.79 3.47
N SER A 772 -17.01 25.92 2.76
CA SER A 772 -17.86 26.28 1.61
C SER A 772 -19.29 26.68 1.98
N VAL A 773 -19.73 26.43 3.22
CA VAL A 773 -21.08 26.78 3.71
C VAL A 773 -21.06 28.03 4.58
N GLN A 774 -22.19 28.74 4.62
CA GLN A 774 -22.32 29.97 5.39
C GLN A 774 -22.74 29.67 6.84
N PHE A 775 -22.15 30.39 7.80
CA PHE A 775 -22.54 30.31 9.21
C PHE A 775 -23.14 31.62 9.70
N ARG A 776 -24.11 31.49 10.60
CA ARG A 776 -24.48 32.56 11.50
C ARG A 776 -23.54 32.52 12.72
N PRO A 777 -22.82 33.61 13.04
CA PRO A 777 -21.94 33.67 14.21
C PRO A 777 -22.72 33.50 15.52
N GLY A 778 -22.02 33.06 16.58
CA GLY A 778 -22.58 33.08 17.92
C GLY A 778 -22.90 34.51 18.37
N TYR A 779 -23.96 34.68 19.16
CA TYR A 779 -24.46 35.99 19.55
C TYR A 779 -24.65 36.09 21.06
N ARG A 780 -24.11 37.14 21.68
CA ARG A 780 -24.24 37.39 23.13
C ARG A 780 -24.21 38.89 23.41
N ASP A 781 -25.11 39.36 24.28
CA ASP A 781 -25.15 40.74 24.78
C ASP A 781 -25.14 41.84 23.69
N GLY A 782 -25.80 41.58 22.56
CA GLY A 782 -25.89 42.56 21.46
C GLY A 782 -24.76 42.50 20.44
N GLN A 783 -23.84 41.53 20.56
CA GLN A 783 -22.66 41.40 19.69
C GLN A 783 -22.46 39.97 19.21
N TYR A 784 -21.92 39.84 18.00
CA TYR A 784 -21.41 38.56 17.49
C TYR A 784 -20.07 38.23 18.13
N ILE A 785 -19.87 36.97 18.53
CA ILE A 785 -18.71 36.48 19.26
C ILE A 785 -18.16 35.20 18.63
N ASP A 786 -16.85 35.01 18.75
CA ASP A 786 -16.19 33.76 18.37
C ASP A 786 -16.71 32.64 19.27
N SER A 787 -17.25 31.58 18.65
CA SER A 787 -17.93 30.52 19.38
C SER A 787 -17.55 29.14 18.84
N PRO A 788 -17.17 28.18 19.71
CA PRO A 788 -16.87 26.84 19.28
C PRO A 788 -18.13 26.10 18.81
N MET A 789 -17.97 25.27 17.79
CA MET A 789 -19.00 24.41 17.21
C MET A 789 -18.42 23.00 17.00
N THR A 790 -19.28 21.99 17.08
CA THR A 790 -18.95 20.61 16.72
C THR A 790 -19.95 20.16 15.67
N GLN A 791 -19.47 19.65 14.54
CA GLN A 791 -20.30 19.25 13.41
C GLN A 791 -19.93 17.87 12.91
N LEU A 792 -20.95 17.09 12.56
CA LEU A 792 -20.83 15.84 11.81
C LEU A 792 -21.03 16.13 10.32
N VAL A 793 -20.10 15.67 9.49
CA VAL A 793 -20.19 15.68 8.02
C VAL A 793 -20.31 14.25 7.54
N ARG A 794 -21.29 13.97 6.67
CA ARG A 794 -21.57 12.63 6.12
C ARG A 794 -21.33 12.64 4.62
N PHE A 795 -20.55 11.68 4.15
CA PHE A 795 -20.29 11.42 2.75
C PHE A 795 -21.05 10.16 2.34
N THR A 796 -21.96 10.29 1.37
CA THR A 796 -22.69 9.17 0.78
C THR A 796 -22.41 9.14 -0.73
N PRO A 797 -21.86 8.03 -1.28
CA PRO A 797 -21.46 7.94 -2.68
C PRO A 797 -22.64 8.13 -3.65
#